data_AF-A0A8S2AZE9-F1
#
_entry.id   AF-A0A8S2AZE9-F1
#
_cell.length_a   1.000
_cell.length_b   1.000
_cell.length_c   1.000
_cell.angle_alpha   90.00
_cell.angle_beta   90.00
_cell.angle_gamma   90.00
#
_symmetry.space_group_name_H-M   'P 1'
#
loop_
_entity.id
_entity.type
_entity.pdbx_description
1 polymer ?
#
loop_
_entity_poly.entity_id
_entity_poly.type
_entity_poly.pdbx_seq_one_letter_code
_entity_poly.pdbx_strand_id
1 'polypeptide(L)'
;MSHSWDGLGEIASVAQLTGLDAVKLIGLIVKAANTAWMHKKNCRQFAQHLKLIGNLLEQLKISEMKKYPETREPLEGLEDALRRSYLLVNSCRDRSYLYLLAMGWNIVYQFRKHQDEIDRFLKIIPLITLVDNARIRERFEYIDRDQREYTLDEEDRHVQDVILKQESTREAASVLKKTLSCSYPNLRFCEALKTENEKLQLELQRSQEHYDVAQCEVIQRLIGVTQAAAAVEPDNEKELTKKASKKSERSSSMKTEYSYDEDSPKKSGSRAASRSTSNVSSGHDLLSRRASQAQHHEEWHTDLLACCSEPSLCLKTFFFPCGTLAKIATAASNRHISSAEACNELMAYSLILSCCCYTCCVRRKLRKTLNITGGFIDDFLSHLMCCCCALVQELREVEIRGAYGTEKTKIISAACELDMACNSSGCESGCYDREKNDGSKISVEDAVAGGGYQESVCVKCKCNEPMTFGDGGSDDGRFCAECFRNNVFGKFRLAVTSHAMITPSDNVLVAFSGGSSSRVALQFVHELQIKALKNYEASRDRSLPVFGVGVAFVDETAAFPALSTEMVDAIEWVRSTVSSLSPPAKDLHVVPVESVFGSDSLDARDRLVTLSDSVPDDTGKEDLLLHLKMLTLQKVASENGYNRLVVGSCTSRIASHVLSATVKGRGYSLSADIQHVDARWKVPIVLPLRDCVRLEISRLCVLDGLKTVELACRSQCGINDLVSSFVALLQDENPSRECTIVRTAAKLTPFYFNKIPETDDSNVPMATQRRLKRFNLKYDGSMTTEAFCPICNGPLNRSDSSDLDTFEEGQEADVLYAACCSSCRFQILPEDGSSLEQFSSFLPDHMISQVKHQKVDSQAHLREKIKDCLLLDDEEVV
;
A
#
# COMPACT_ATOMS: atom_id res chain seq x y z
N MET A 1 -10.39 -4.39 9.41
CA MET A 1 -11.27 -4.52 10.59
C MET A 1 -11.32 -3.16 11.30
N SER A 2 -12.29 -2.30 10.98
CA SER A 2 -12.23 -0.87 11.40
C SER A 2 -13.59 -0.18 11.63
N HIS A 3 -14.72 -0.89 11.52
CA HIS A 3 -16.05 -0.25 11.40
C HIS A 3 -16.99 -0.41 12.61
N SER A 4 -16.51 -0.92 13.75
CA SER A 4 -17.43 -1.34 14.84
C SER A 4 -17.08 -0.79 16.23
N TRP A 5 -16.48 0.40 16.29
CA TRP A 5 -16.28 1.15 17.55
C TRP A 5 -17.15 2.40 17.65
N ASP A 6 -17.68 2.90 16.54
CA ASP A 6 -18.55 4.10 16.52
C ASP A 6 -19.97 3.83 17.09
N GLY A 7 -20.33 2.57 17.36
CA GLY A 7 -21.58 2.19 18.01
C GLY A 7 -21.52 2.05 19.54
N LEU A 8 -20.32 1.95 20.14
CA LEU A 8 -20.14 1.47 21.52
C LEU A 8 -20.26 2.55 22.61
N GLY A 9 -21.16 3.51 22.39
CA GLY A 9 -21.57 4.52 23.35
C GLY A 9 -23.01 4.31 23.78
N GLU A 10 -23.24 4.06 25.08
CA GLU A 10 -24.59 4.02 25.65
C GLU A 10 -25.31 5.35 25.31
N ILE A 11 -26.35 5.30 24.48
CA ILE A 11 -27.09 6.48 24.04
C ILE A 11 -27.62 7.29 25.25
N ALA A 12 -27.90 6.60 26.36
CA ALA A 12 -28.27 7.18 27.65
C ALA A 12 -27.16 8.03 28.31
N SER A 13 -25.87 7.69 28.17
CA SER A 13 -24.77 8.47 28.75
C SER A 13 -24.35 9.63 27.84
N VAL A 14 -24.41 9.47 26.52
CA VAL A 14 -24.23 10.59 25.57
C VAL A 14 -25.29 11.66 25.81
N ALA A 15 -26.56 11.26 26.02
CA ALA A 15 -27.65 12.18 26.33
C ALA A 15 -27.37 13.04 27.58
N GLN A 16 -26.78 12.46 28.63
CA GLN A 16 -26.39 13.19 29.87
C GLN A 16 -25.27 14.22 29.64
N LEU A 17 -24.51 14.10 28.54
CA LEU A 17 -23.41 15.01 28.16
C LEU A 17 -23.84 16.06 27.12
N THR A 18 -25.11 16.04 26.68
CA THR A 18 -25.66 17.08 25.80
C THR A 18 -25.82 18.40 26.55
N GLY A 19 -25.58 19.52 25.86
CA GLY A 19 -25.62 20.86 26.47
C GLY A 19 -24.38 21.27 27.28
N LEU A 20 -23.42 20.38 27.51
CA LEU A 20 -22.09 20.76 28.03
C LEU A 20 -21.24 21.38 26.92
N ASP A 21 -20.54 22.47 27.26
CA ASP A 21 -19.56 23.12 26.40
C ASP A 21 -18.23 22.33 26.34
N ALA A 22 -17.44 22.61 25.29
CA ALA A 22 -16.15 21.96 25.04
C ALA A 22 -15.18 22.01 26.24
N VAL A 23 -15.12 23.12 26.99
CA VAL A 23 -14.20 23.28 28.14
C VAL A 23 -14.63 22.38 29.30
N LYS A 24 -15.93 22.31 29.61
CA LYS A 24 -16.46 21.37 30.61
C LYS A 24 -16.25 19.92 30.20
N LEU A 25 -16.43 19.57 28.93
CA LEU A 25 -16.17 18.23 28.40
C LEU A 25 -14.68 17.84 28.58
N ILE A 26 -13.75 18.73 28.21
CA ILE A 26 -12.31 18.54 28.46
C ILE A 26 -12.03 18.33 29.95
N GLY A 27 -12.65 19.12 30.83
CA GLY A 27 -12.54 18.96 32.28
C GLY A 27 -13.04 17.60 32.81
N LEU A 28 -14.08 17.02 32.19
CA LEU A 28 -14.54 15.66 32.49
C LEU A 28 -13.58 14.59 31.96
N ILE A 29 -13.05 14.74 30.74
CA ILE A 29 -12.06 13.82 30.16
C ILE A 29 -10.80 13.76 31.03
N VAL A 30 -10.30 14.90 31.48
CA VAL A 30 -9.14 14.99 32.40
C VAL A 30 -9.40 14.26 33.72
N LYS A 31 -10.62 14.38 34.28
CA LYS A 31 -11.00 13.64 35.50
C LYS A 31 -11.07 12.13 35.24
N ALA A 32 -11.71 11.71 34.15
CA ALA A 32 -11.81 10.31 33.77
C ALA A 32 -10.41 9.68 33.57
N ALA A 33 -9.52 10.35 32.83
CA ALA A 33 -8.14 9.92 32.57
C ALA A 33 -7.30 9.74 33.85
N ASN A 34 -7.50 10.58 34.87
CA ASN A 34 -6.85 10.42 36.18
C ASN A 34 -7.37 9.20 36.95
N THR A 35 -8.59 8.73 36.65
CA THR A 35 -9.20 7.53 37.24
C THR A 35 -9.16 6.30 36.33
N ALA A 36 -8.49 6.38 35.18
CA ALA A 36 -8.37 5.27 34.24
C ALA A 36 -7.60 4.10 34.88
N TRP A 37 -8.10 2.89 34.67
CA TRP A 37 -7.54 1.68 35.27
C TRP A 37 -6.56 0.98 34.30
N MET A 38 -6.89 0.98 33.01
CA MET A 38 -6.03 0.55 31.90
C MET A 38 -5.58 1.73 31.02
N HIS A 39 -4.56 1.51 30.17
CA HIS A 39 -4.01 2.51 29.23
C HIS A 39 -3.69 3.88 29.87
N LYS A 40 -3.21 3.89 31.12
CA LYS A 40 -3.00 5.10 31.92
C LYS A 40 -2.07 6.11 31.24
N LYS A 41 -1.02 5.65 30.55
CA LYS A 41 -0.08 6.50 29.78
C LYS A 41 -0.83 7.24 28.66
N ASN A 42 -1.53 6.49 27.80
CA ASN A 42 -2.33 7.03 26.69
C ASN A 42 -3.43 7.99 27.17
N CYS A 43 -4.19 7.60 28.20
CA CYS A 43 -5.23 8.45 28.79
C CYS A 43 -4.66 9.79 29.30
N ARG A 44 -3.49 9.76 29.96
CA ARG A 44 -2.80 10.97 30.46
C ARG A 44 -2.27 11.84 29.32
N GLN A 45 -1.65 11.26 28.30
CA GLN A 45 -1.16 11.99 27.12
C GLN A 45 -2.31 12.67 26.37
N PHE A 46 -3.40 11.95 26.12
CA PHE A 46 -4.60 12.49 25.47
C PHE A 46 -5.24 13.61 26.31
N ALA A 47 -5.33 13.44 27.63
CA ALA A 47 -5.80 14.48 28.54
C ALA A 47 -4.83 15.68 28.66
N GLN A 48 -3.53 15.51 28.41
CA GLN A 48 -2.56 16.62 28.35
C GLN A 48 -2.77 17.44 27.08
N HIS A 49 -2.89 16.77 25.93
CA HIS A 49 -3.18 17.41 24.65
C HIS A 49 -4.50 18.21 24.69
N LEU A 50 -5.57 17.59 25.20
CA LEU A 50 -6.86 18.25 25.40
C LEU A 50 -6.82 19.46 26.36
N LYS A 51 -5.90 19.50 27.34
CA LYS A 51 -5.72 20.70 28.18
C LYS A 51 -5.15 21.89 27.41
N LEU A 52 -4.25 21.67 26.45
CA LEU A 52 -3.72 22.73 25.60
C LEU A 52 -4.86 23.36 24.79
N ILE A 53 -5.73 22.50 24.24
CA ILE A 53 -6.94 22.88 23.52
C ILE A 53 -7.92 23.62 24.44
N GLY A 54 -8.17 23.14 25.65
CA GLY A 54 -9.02 23.82 26.64
C GLY A 54 -8.54 25.24 26.97
N ASN A 55 -7.24 25.40 27.21
CA ASN A 55 -6.62 26.71 27.48
C ASN A 55 -6.74 27.69 26.30
N LEU A 56 -6.68 27.18 25.07
CA LEU A 56 -6.90 27.97 23.84
C LEU A 56 -8.38 28.39 23.71
N LEU A 57 -9.29 27.44 23.92
CA LEU A 57 -10.74 27.63 23.83
C LEU A 57 -11.28 28.63 24.87
N GLU A 58 -10.74 28.63 26.10
CA GLU A 58 -11.05 29.64 27.11
C GLU A 58 -10.66 31.06 26.65
N GLN A 59 -9.49 31.21 26.04
CA GLN A 59 -9.02 32.51 25.52
C GLN A 59 -9.84 33.03 24.34
N LEU A 60 -10.40 32.12 23.53
CA LEU A 60 -11.23 32.44 22.37
C LEU A 60 -12.67 32.84 22.70
N LYS A 61 -13.08 32.78 23.98
CA LYS A 61 -14.46 33.05 24.44
C LYS A 61 -15.51 32.35 23.57
N ILE A 62 -15.54 31.02 23.55
CA ILE A 62 -16.47 30.19 22.75
C ILE A 62 -17.93 30.71 22.75
N SER A 63 -18.41 31.24 23.88
CA SER A 63 -19.76 31.82 24.04
C SER A 63 -20.07 32.97 23.06
N GLU A 64 -19.04 33.67 22.57
CA GLU A 64 -19.18 34.71 21.54
C GLU A 64 -19.08 34.11 20.14
N MET A 65 -18.21 33.12 19.92
CA MET A 65 -18.09 32.41 18.64
C MET A 65 -19.35 31.61 18.28
N LYS A 66 -20.08 31.04 19.26
CA LYS A 66 -21.36 30.36 19.00
C LYS A 66 -22.49 31.29 18.51
N LYS A 67 -22.29 32.62 18.51
CA LYS A 67 -23.27 33.59 17.97
C LYS A 67 -23.28 33.64 16.44
N TYR A 68 -22.19 33.29 15.78
CA TYR A 68 -22.06 33.33 14.31
C TYR A 68 -22.27 31.93 13.71
N PRO A 69 -23.08 31.77 12.66
CA PRO A 69 -23.39 30.47 12.07
C PRO A 69 -22.14 29.76 11.51
N GLU A 70 -21.18 30.50 10.97
CA GLU A 70 -19.96 29.98 10.33
C GLU A 70 -18.98 29.31 11.32
N THR A 71 -18.96 29.78 12.56
CA THR A 71 -18.16 29.20 13.66
C THR A 71 -18.94 28.18 14.48
N ARG A 72 -20.27 28.20 14.41
CA ARG A 72 -21.15 27.35 15.23
C ARG A 72 -21.06 25.87 14.86
N GLU A 73 -21.19 25.52 13.58
CA GLU A 73 -21.17 24.13 13.12
C GLU A 73 -19.83 23.42 13.44
N PRO A 74 -18.64 24.02 13.22
CA PRO A 74 -17.37 23.42 13.65
C PRO A 74 -17.23 23.26 15.16
N LEU A 75 -17.79 24.18 15.96
CA LEU A 75 -17.80 24.10 17.43
C LEU A 75 -18.74 23.01 17.95
N GLU A 76 -19.91 22.82 17.33
CA GLU A 76 -20.82 21.72 17.64
C GLU A 76 -20.18 20.37 17.29
N GLY A 77 -19.52 20.26 16.12
CA GLY A 77 -18.76 19.08 15.73
C GLY A 77 -17.58 18.75 16.66
N LEU A 78 -16.86 19.76 17.14
CA LEU A 78 -15.81 19.61 18.16
C LEU A 78 -16.38 19.08 19.49
N GLU A 79 -17.52 19.59 19.94
CA GLU A 79 -18.17 19.11 21.17
C GLU A 79 -18.64 17.66 21.04
N ASP A 80 -19.13 17.23 19.87
CA ASP A 80 -19.48 15.83 19.63
C ASP A 80 -18.26 14.89 19.57
N ALA A 81 -17.14 15.35 18.98
CA ALA A 81 -15.88 14.63 19.02
C ALA A 81 -15.37 14.48 20.47
N LEU A 82 -15.49 15.53 21.29
CA LEU A 82 -15.16 15.49 22.72
C LEU A 82 -16.09 14.56 23.52
N ARG A 83 -17.40 14.48 23.20
CA ARG A 83 -18.33 13.53 23.82
C ARG A 83 -17.92 12.07 23.51
N ARG A 84 -17.58 11.73 22.26
CA ARG A 84 -17.03 10.41 21.90
C ARG A 84 -15.70 10.13 22.61
N SER A 85 -14.82 11.12 22.67
CA SER A 85 -13.53 11.04 23.35
C SER A 85 -13.64 10.77 24.85
N TYR A 86 -14.65 11.35 25.52
CA TYR A 86 -14.97 11.05 26.92
C TYR A 86 -15.38 9.59 27.11
N LEU A 87 -16.22 9.04 26.22
CA LEU A 87 -16.61 7.63 26.29
C LEU A 87 -15.41 6.69 26.16
N LEU A 88 -14.48 6.95 25.22
CA LEU A 88 -13.25 6.17 25.11
C LEU A 88 -12.45 6.18 26.42
N VAL A 89 -12.18 7.36 26.97
CA VAL A 89 -11.39 7.50 28.20
C VAL A 89 -12.10 6.89 29.41
N ASN A 90 -13.42 7.00 29.51
CA ASN A 90 -14.18 6.37 30.58
C ASN A 90 -14.25 4.84 30.42
N SER A 91 -14.26 4.32 29.19
CA SER A 91 -14.22 2.87 28.93
C SER A 91 -12.94 2.19 29.46
N CYS A 92 -11.83 2.92 29.54
CA CYS A 92 -10.56 2.48 30.14
C CYS A 92 -10.60 2.31 31.68
N ARG A 93 -11.76 2.56 32.30
CA ARG A 93 -12.03 2.35 33.73
C ARG A 93 -13.09 1.27 33.96
N ASP A 94 -14.20 1.32 33.24
CA ASP A 94 -15.43 0.61 33.63
C ASP A 94 -15.66 -0.73 32.91
N ARG A 95 -14.83 -1.13 31.94
CA ARG A 95 -14.94 -2.41 31.21
C ARG A 95 -14.13 -3.55 31.85
N SER A 96 -14.27 -4.77 31.30
CA SER A 96 -13.39 -5.92 31.64
C SER A 96 -11.91 -5.60 31.38
N TYR A 97 -11.05 -5.97 32.33
CA TYR A 97 -9.61 -5.94 32.19
C TYR A 97 -9.15 -6.71 30.95
N LEU A 98 -9.63 -7.95 30.82
CA LEU A 98 -9.21 -8.88 29.77
C LEU A 98 -9.70 -8.42 28.38
N TYR A 99 -10.89 -7.82 28.30
CA TYR A 99 -11.37 -7.19 27.08
C TYR A 99 -10.49 -5.99 26.67
N LEU A 100 -10.19 -5.07 27.60
CA LEU A 100 -9.35 -3.90 27.31
C LEU A 100 -7.94 -4.32 26.88
N LEU A 101 -7.36 -5.34 27.52
CA LEU A 101 -6.07 -5.92 27.15
C LEU A 101 -6.11 -6.56 25.74
N ALA A 102 -7.10 -7.38 25.45
CA ALA A 102 -7.27 -8.01 24.14
C ALA A 102 -7.51 -7.00 23.02
N MET A 103 -8.20 -5.88 23.31
CA MET A 103 -8.48 -4.79 22.37
C MET A 103 -7.42 -3.68 22.38
N GLY A 104 -6.29 -3.86 23.06
CA GLY A 104 -5.32 -2.79 23.33
C GLY A 104 -4.83 -2.03 22.10
N TRP A 105 -4.52 -2.73 21.00
CA TRP A 105 -4.13 -2.09 19.73
C TRP A 105 -5.26 -1.28 19.08
N ASN A 106 -6.50 -1.70 19.25
CA ASN A 106 -7.67 -0.98 18.75
C ASN A 106 -7.90 0.28 19.59
N ILE A 107 -7.78 0.19 20.92
CA ILE A 107 -7.87 1.36 21.82
C ILE A 107 -6.78 2.39 21.49
N VAL A 108 -5.54 1.95 21.24
CA VAL A 108 -4.43 2.80 20.77
C VAL A 108 -4.69 3.42 19.39
N TYR A 109 -5.47 2.75 18.52
CA TYR A 109 -5.94 3.32 17.27
C TYR A 109 -7.07 4.36 17.50
N GLN A 110 -8.02 4.12 18.40
CA GLN A 110 -9.09 5.09 18.71
C GLN A 110 -8.55 6.38 19.33
N PHE A 111 -7.52 6.31 20.19
CA PHE A 111 -6.86 7.52 20.72
C PHE A 111 -6.28 8.40 19.60
N ARG A 112 -5.64 7.78 18.59
CA ARG A 112 -5.16 8.49 17.39
C ARG A 112 -6.32 9.05 16.57
N LYS A 113 -7.34 8.24 16.25
CA LYS A 113 -8.55 8.64 15.50
C LYS A 113 -9.23 9.87 16.12
N HIS A 114 -9.41 9.89 17.45
CA HIS A 114 -10.06 11.01 18.13
C HIS A 114 -9.18 12.25 18.24
N GLN A 115 -7.87 12.12 18.45
CA GLN A 115 -6.97 13.28 18.37
C GLN A 115 -7.01 13.91 16.97
N ASP A 116 -6.83 13.11 15.92
CA ASP A 116 -6.91 13.58 14.52
C ASP A 116 -8.28 14.23 14.20
N GLU A 117 -9.37 13.69 14.73
CA GLU A 117 -10.72 14.23 14.58
C GLU A 117 -10.88 15.60 15.25
N ILE A 118 -10.39 15.75 16.48
CA ILE A 118 -10.41 17.00 17.25
C ILE A 118 -9.53 18.07 16.60
N ASP A 119 -8.28 17.71 16.24
CA ASP A 119 -7.33 18.62 15.56
C ASP A 119 -7.89 19.11 14.23
N ARG A 120 -8.59 18.25 13.49
CA ARG A 120 -9.29 18.63 12.25
C ARG A 120 -10.40 19.66 12.51
N PHE A 121 -11.20 19.51 13.56
CA PHE A 121 -12.23 20.51 13.90
C PHE A 121 -11.59 21.84 14.35
N LEU A 122 -10.49 21.80 15.10
CA LEU A 122 -9.73 23.01 15.47
C LEU A 122 -9.17 23.76 14.25
N LYS A 123 -8.76 23.03 13.20
CA LYS A 123 -8.31 23.62 11.91
C LYS A 123 -9.46 24.16 11.04
N ILE A 124 -10.70 23.72 11.29
CA ILE A 124 -11.91 24.19 10.58
C ILE A 124 -12.54 25.39 11.31
N ILE A 125 -12.45 25.45 12.64
CA ILE A 125 -12.77 26.68 13.39
C ILE A 125 -11.89 27.80 12.81
N PRO A 126 -12.47 28.88 12.28
CA PRO A 126 -11.92 29.37 11.04
C PRO A 126 -10.78 30.36 11.26
N LEU A 127 -10.17 30.65 10.11
CA LEU A 127 -9.56 31.91 9.66
C LEU A 127 -10.28 33.23 10.07
N ILE A 128 -11.22 33.23 11.02
CA ILE A 128 -12.18 34.30 11.34
C ILE A 128 -11.89 35.04 12.67
N THR A 129 -11.10 34.50 13.60
CA THR A 129 -10.81 35.20 14.89
C THR A 129 -9.35 35.55 15.17
N LEU A 130 -8.38 34.96 14.48
CA LEU A 130 -6.96 34.98 14.92
C LEU A 130 -5.91 35.40 13.91
N VAL A 131 -6.31 35.77 12.69
CA VAL A 131 -5.33 36.16 11.65
C VAL A 131 -4.45 37.32 12.15
N ASP A 132 -4.98 38.20 13.00
CA ASP A 132 -4.27 39.37 13.55
C ASP A 132 -3.63 39.17 14.95
N ASN A 133 -3.78 38.02 15.62
CA ASN A 133 -3.26 37.83 16.98
C ASN A 133 -2.15 36.76 17.08
N ALA A 134 -0.91 37.21 16.94
CA ALA A 134 0.30 36.38 16.91
C ALA A 134 0.41 35.38 18.08
N ARG A 135 0.02 35.77 19.30
CA ARG A 135 0.09 34.91 20.50
C ARG A 135 -0.78 33.66 20.42
N ILE A 136 -1.84 33.71 19.62
CA ILE A 136 -2.80 32.61 19.53
C ILE A 136 -2.47 31.75 18.30
N ARG A 137 -1.87 32.33 17.26
CA ARG A 137 -1.20 31.58 16.18
C ARG A 137 -0.09 30.68 16.72
N GLU A 138 0.81 31.22 17.56
CA GLU A 138 1.88 30.47 18.23
C GLU A 138 1.35 29.28 19.06
N ARG A 139 0.19 29.46 19.72
CA ARG A 139 -0.47 28.38 20.48
C ARG A 139 -1.11 27.32 19.58
N PHE A 140 -1.69 27.71 18.44
CA PHE A 140 -2.16 26.77 17.44
C PHE A 140 -0.99 25.95 16.86
N GLU A 141 0.14 26.56 16.56
CA GLU A 141 1.36 25.87 16.12
C GLU A 141 1.94 24.95 17.21
N TYR A 142 1.83 25.32 18.49
CA TYR A 142 2.21 24.43 19.60
C TYR A 142 1.29 23.21 19.71
N ILE A 143 -0.02 23.37 19.52
CA ILE A 143 -0.99 22.26 19.54
C ILE A 143 -0.82 21.35 18.32
N ASP A 144 -0.61 21.91 17.12
CA ASP A 144 -0.43 21.13 15.89
C ASP A 144 0.84 20.27 15.93
N ARG A 145 1.89 20.77 16.59
CA ARG A 145 3.12 20.02 16.90
C ARG A 145 2.97 18.99 18.04
N ASP A 146 1.90 19.04 18.84
CA ASP A 146 1.69 18.15 19.99
C ASP A 146 1.10 16.77 19.60
N GLN A 147 1.78 16.10 18.67
CA GLN A 147 1.42 14.76 18.19
C GLN A 147 1.84 13.70 19.23
N ARG A 148 0.91 13.34 20.12
CA ARG A 148 1.18 12.39 21.22
C ARG A 148 1.38 10.97 20.70
N GLU A 149 2.45 10.34 21.14
CA GLU A 149 2.71 8.93 20.85
C GLU A 149 1.90 8.01 21.78
N TYR A 150 0.89 7.35 21.22
CA TYR A 150 0.08 6.34 21.91
C TYR A 150 0.63 4.93 21.62
N THR A 151 0.97 4.19 22.68
CA THR A 151 1.58 2.85 22.57
C THR A 151 0.85 1.81 23.43
N LEU A 152 1.06 0.53 23.11
CA LEU A 152 0.74 -0.58 24.00
C LEU A 152 2.04 -1.01 24.71
N ASP A 153 2.00 -1.04 26.04
CA ASP A 153 3.14 -1.42 26.88
C ASP A 153 3.59 -2.85 26.54
N GLU A 154 4.90 -3.13 26.62
CA GLU A 154 5.45 -4.40 26.13
C GLU A 154 5.01 -5.61 26.97
N GLU A 155 4.79 -5.40 28.27
CA GLU A 155 4.22 -6.39 29.18
C GLU A 155 2.78 -6.74 28.76
N ASP A 156 1.93 -5.73 28.52
CA ASP A 156 0.55 -5.92 28.04
C ASP A 156 0.52 -6.63 26.68
N ARG A 157 1.45 -6.29 25.77
CA ARG A 157 1.59 -6.93 24.46
C ARG A 157 1.95 -8.40 24.59
N HIS A 158 2.87 -8.76 25.48
CA HIS A 158 3.27 -10.15 25.72
C HIS A 158 2.11 -10.97 26.32
N VAL A 159 1.39 -10.41 27.29
CA VAL A 159 0.21 -11.07 27.90
C VAL A 159 -0.93 -11.23 26.88
N GLN A 160 -1.19 -10.20 26.06
CA GLN A 160 -2.16 -10.27 24.96
C GLN A 160 -1.82 -11.41 23.98
N ASP A 161 -0.55 -11.54 23.59
CA ASP A 161 -0.10 -12.56 22.63
C ASP A 161 -0.28 -13.97 23.18
N VAL A 162 0.08 -14.22 24.46
CA VAL A 162 -0.11 -15.53 25.10
C VAL A 162 -1.59 -15.90 25.24
N ILE A 163 -2.44 -14.95 25.66
CA ILE A 163 -3.89 -15.21 25.84
C ILE A 163 -4.60 -15.42 24.49
N LEU A 164 -4.19 -14.74 23.41
CA LEU A 164 -4.88 -14.78 22.11
C LEU A 164 -4.27 -15.73 21.07
N LYS A 165 -3.09 -16.33 21.28
CA LYS A 165 -2.48 -17.24 20.27
C LYS A 165 -2.55 -18.73 20.62
N GLN A 166 -2.64 -19.12 21.89
CA GLN A 166 -2.26 -20.49 22.26
C GLN A 166 -3.40 -21.53 22.22
N GLU A 167 -3.01 -22.79 21.93
CA GLU A 167 -3.83 -24.01 22.01
C GLU A 167 -3.66 -24.74 23.37
N SER A 168 -2.71 -24.30 24.21
CA SER A 168 -2.39 -24.89 25.52
C SER A 168 -3.08 -24.12 26.65
N THR A 169 -3.98 -24.80 27.38
CA THR A 169 -4.81 -24.17 28.44
C THR A 169 -4.04 -23.86 29.72
N ARG A 170 -2.95 -24.58 29.99
CA ARG A 170 -2.19 -24.51 31.26
C ARG A 170 -1.26 -23.30 31.34
N GLU A 171 -0.64 -22.91 30.23
CA GLU A 171 0.27 -21.76 30.20
C GLU A 171 -0.53 -20.45 30.24
N ALA A 172 -1.59 -20.34 29.44
CA ALA A 172 -2.55 -19.25 29.48
C ALA A 172 -3.14 -19.04 30.90
N ALA A 173 -3.49 -20.12 31.61
CA ALA A 173 -3.99 -20.05 32.99
C ALA A 173 -2.94 -19.49 33.98
N SER A 174 -1.66 -19.83 33.82
CA SER A 174 -0.58 -19.33 34.69
C SER A 174 -0.29 -17.84 34.48
N VAL A 175 -0.33 -17.39 33.22
CA VAL A 175 -0.20 -15.97 32.86
C VAL A 175 -1.41 -15.16 33.33
N LEU A 176 -2.63 -15.69 33.16
CA LEU A 176 -3.85 -15.10 33.74
C LEU A 176 -3.77 -14.98 35.26
N LYS A 177 -3.26 -16.00 35.95
CA LYS A 177 -3.08 -15.97 37.42
C LYS A 177 -2.14 -14.87 37.86
N LYS A 178 -1.00 -14.69 37.17
CA LYS A 178 -0.07 -13.58 37.43
C LYS A 178 -0.75 -12.22 37.18
N THR A 179 -1.35 -12.05 36.01
CA THR A 179 -1.90 -10.76 35.56
C THR A 179 -3.09 -10.31 36.39
N LEU A 180 -4.07 -11.18 36.65
CA LEU A 180 -5.24 -10.83 37.46
C LEU A 180 -4.88 -10.58 38.93
N SER A 181 -3.86 -11.26 39.48
CA SER A 181 -3.40 -10.98 40.86
C SER A 181 -2.74 -9.60 40.99
N CYS A 182 -2.07 -9.11 39.94
CA CYS A 182 -1.52 -7.76 39.90
C CYS A 182 -2.62 -6.69 39.74
N SER A 183 -3.64 -6.95 38.92
CA SER A 183 -4.73 -6.00 38.65
C SER A 183 -5.77 -5.92 39.76
N TYR A 184 -6.01 -7.04 40.46
CA TYR A 184 -6.95 -7.16 41.58
C TYR A 184 -6.23 -7.56 42.89
N PRO A 185 -5.36 -6.70 43.45
CA PRO A 185 -4.52 -7.05 44.61
C PRO A 185 -5.29 -7.35 45.91
N ASN A 186 -6.59 -7.03 45.95
CA ASN A 186 -7.46 -7.19 47.12
C ASN A 186 -8.48 -8.35 46.99
N LEU A 187 -8.46 -9.12 45.89
CA LEU A 187 -9.36 -10.25 45.66
C LEU A 187 -8.54 -11.54 45.51
N ARG A 188 -9.12 -12.70 45.87
CA ARG A 188 -8.51 -13.99 45.52
C ARG A 188 -8.58 -14.19 44.01
N PHE A 189 -7.64 -14.96 43.45
CA PHE A 189 -7.60 -15.24 42.01
C PHE A 189 -8.94 -15.77 41.47
N CYS A 190 -9.60 -16.70 42.16
CA CYS A 190 -10.90 -17.23 41.75
C CYS A 190 -12.03 -16.18 41.77
N GLU A 191 -11.97 -15.22 42.71
CA GLU A 191 -12.94 -14.11 42.82
C GLU A 191 -12.70 -13.07 41.72
N ALA A 192 -11.44 -12.72 41.45
CA ALA A 192 -11.04 -11.85 40.35
C ALA A 192 -11.39 -12.44 38.98
N LEU A 193 -11.13 -13.74 38.78
CA LEU A 193 -11.47 -14.49 37.57
C LEU A 193 -12.99 -14.56 37.34
N LYS A 194 -13.77 -14.77 38.41
CA LYS A 194 -15.24 -14.72 38.35
C LYS A 194 -15.74 -13.31 38.00
N THR A 195 -15.19 -12.28 38.65
CA THR A 195 -15.53 -10.86 38.39
C THR A 195 -15.23 -10.47 36.95
N GLU A 196 -14.11 -10.90 36.39
CA GLU A 196 -13.78 -10.68 34.98
C GLU A 196 -14.67 -11.45 34.03
N ASN A 197 -15.04 -12.70 34.34
CA ASN A 197 -15.97 -13.46 33.52
C ASN A 197 -17.35 -12.79 33.49
N GLU A 198 -17.88 -12.34 34.64
CA GLU A 198 -19.13 -11.57 34.72
C GLU A 198 -19.08 -10.29 33.87
N LYS A 199 -17.97 -9.53 33.92
CA LYS A 199 -17.76 -8.37 33.03
C LYS A 199 -17.67 -8.76 31.56
N LEU A 200 -17.02 -9.87 31.21
CA LEU A 200 -16.93 -10.37 29.83
C LEU A 200 -18.29 -10.83 29.30
N GLN A 201 -19.17 -11.41 30.12
CA GLN A 201 -20.56 -11.70 29.72
C GLN A 201 -21.32 -10.41 29.40
N LEU A 202 -21.14 -9.35 30.18
CA LEU A 202 -21.75 -8.04 29.92
C LEU A 202 -21.19 -7.37 28.66
N GLU A 203 -19.88 -7.43 28.41
CA GLU A 203 -19.31 -6.95 27.15
C GLU A 203 -19.75 -7.81 25.96
N LEU A 204 -19.92 -9.14 26.12
CA LEU A 204 -20.47 -10.01 25.08
C LEU A 204 -21.90 -9.62 24.73
N GLN A 205 -22.75 -9.42 25.75
CA GLN A 205 -24.14 -8.99 25.55
C GLN A 205 -24.18 -7.62 24.84
N ARG A 206 -23.37 -6.64 25.27
CA ARG A 206 -23.22 -5.35 24.59
C ARG A 206 -22.78 -5.51 23.13
N SER A 207 -21.77 -6.34 22.84
CA SER A 207 -21.31 -6.59 21.47
C SER A 207 -22.36 -7.30 20.60
N GLN A 208 -23.19 -8.17 21.20
CA GLN A 208 -24.32 -8.82 20.52
C GLN A 208 -25.46 -7.83 20.22
N GLU A 209 -25.81 -6.96 21.17
CA GLU A 209 -26.79 -5.88 20.99
C GLU A 209 -26.36 -4.88 19.88
N HIS A 210 -25.06 -4.72 19.68
CA HIS A 210 -24.47 -3.92 18.59
C HIS A 210 -24.09 -4.71 17.32
N TYR A 211 -24.42 -6.01 17.23
CA TYR A 211 -24.13 -6.89 16.09
C TYR A 211 -22.64 -7.00 15.68
N ASP A 212 -21.71 -6.80 16.62
CA ASP A 212 -20.26 -6.92 16.34
C ASP A 212 -19.77 -8.37 16.48
N VAL A 213 -19.87 -9.12 15.37
CA VAL A 213 -19.43 -10.52 15.30
C VAL A 213 -17.94 -10.69 15.67
N ALA A 214 -17.07 -9.78 15.23
CA ALA A 214 -15.63 -9.88 15.46
C ALA A 214 -15.26 -9.62 16.93
N GLN A 215 -15.92 -8.69 17.62
CA GLN A 215 -15.77 -8.54 19.06
C GLN A 215 -16.39 -9.71 19.83
N CYS A 216 -17.54 -10.23 19.38
CA CYS A 216 -18.14 -11.42 19.99
C CYS A 216 -17.19 -12.63 19.97
N GLU A 217 -16.50 -12.90 18.85
CA GLU A 217 -15.51 -13.98 18.75
C GLU A 217 -14.36 -13.81 19.74
N VAL A 218 -13.79 -12.60 19.85
CA VAL A 218 -12.70 -12.30 20.80
C VAL A 218 -13.18 -12.47 22.25
N ILE A 219 -14.37 -11.96 22.58
CA ILE A 219 -14.92 -12.05 23.94
C ILE A 219 -15.29 -13.50 24.29
N GLN A 220 -15.88 -14.27 23.36
CA GLN A 220 -16.15 -15.70 23.53
C GLN A 220 -14.85 -16.49 23.76
N ARG A 221 -13.77 -16.16 23.05
CA ARG A 221 -12.45 -16.75 23.30
C ARG A 221 -11.94 -16.43 24.70
N LEU A 222 -12.02 -15.16 25.14
CA LEU A 222 -11.63 -14.77 26.50
C LEU A 222 -12.45 -15.50 27.57
N ILE A 223 -13.77 -15.63 27.38
CA ILE A 223 -14.65 -16.41 28.25
C ILE A 223 -14.18 -17.87 28.30
N GLY A 224 -13.89 -18.49 27.15
CA GLY A 224 -13.35 -19.86 27.08
C GLY A 224 -12.03 -20.03 27.84
N VAL A 225 -11.09 -19.08 27.72
CA VAL A 225 -9.81 -19.13 28.46
C VAL A 225 -10.04 -18.92 29.97
N THR A 226 -10.94 -18.02 30.40
CA THR A 226 -11.26 -17.87 31.85
C THR A 226 -11.96 -19.10 32.44
N GLN A 227 -12.84 -19.76 31.68
CA GLN A 227 -13.47 -21.02 32.08
C GLN A 227 -12.45 -22.18 32.16
N ALA A 228 -11.54 -22.28 31.19
CA ALA A 228 -10.45 -23.25 31.24
C ALA A 228 -9.51 -23.01 32.43
N ALA A 229 -9.16 -21.76 32.73
CA ALA A 229 -8.35 -21.41 33.89
C ALA A 229 -9.04 -21.76 35.23
N ALA A 230 -10.37 -21.59 35.32
CA ALA A 230 -11.15 -22.02 36.48
C ALA A 230 -11.17 -23.55 36.66
N ALA A 231 -11.17 -24.32 35.56
CA ALA A 231 -11.19 -25.78 35.58
C ALA A 231 -9.83 -26.42 35.95
N VAL A 232 -8.72 -25.67 35.89
CA VAL A 232 -7.37 -26.14 36.23
C VAL A 232 -7.08 -26.10 37.75
N GLU A 233 -7.90 -25.40 38.55
CA GLU A 233 -7.74 -25.28 40.01
C GLU A 233 -8.83 -25.99 40.87
N PRO A 234 -9.02 -27.33 40.79
CA PRO A 234 -9.82 -28.05 41.80
C PRO A 234 -9.05 -28.42 43.08
N ASP A 235 -7.72 -28.60 43.03
CA ASP A 235 -7.01 -29.42 44.02
C ASP A 235 -6.01 -28.71 44.98
N ASN A 236 -5.64 -27.44 44.75
CA ASN A 236 -4.58 -26.80 45.55
C ASN A 236 -5.03 -25.91 46.73
N GLU A 237 -6.33 -25.75 47.00
CA GLU A 237 -6.79 -24.99 48.18
C GLU A 237 -6.86 -25.81 49.49
N LYS A 238 -6.55 -27.12 49.48
CA LYS A 238 -6.61 -27.98 50.69
C LYS A 238 -5.26 -28.27 51.37
N GLU A 239 -4.11 -27.94 50.77
CA GLU A 239 -2.79 -28.29 51.34
C GLU A 239 -2.03 -27.15 52.05
N LEU A 240 -2.57 -25.92 52.06
CA LEU A 240 -1.91 -24.77 52.71
C LEU A 240 -2.19 -24.63 54.23
N THR A 241 -3.02 -25.49 54.83
CA THR A 241 -3.33 -25.46 56.27
C THR A 241 -2.68 -26.59 57.10
N LYS A 242 -1.78 -27.41 56.52
CA LYS A 242 -1.18 -28.56 57.23
C LYS A 242 0.35 -28.73 57.19
N LYS A 243 1.11 -27.84 56.53
CA LYS A 243 2.59 -27.90 56.49
C LYS A 243 3.29 -26.69 57.12
N ALA A 244 2.75 -26.21 58.24
CA ALA A 244 3.45 -25.29 59.16
C ALA A 244 4.30 -26.04 60.21
N SER A 245 4.46 -27.37 60.09
CA SER A 245 5.14 -28.21 61.08
C SER A 245 6.18 -29.14 60.45
N LYS A 246 7.41 -29.03 60.97
CA LYS A 246 8.62 -29.85 60.72
C LYS A 246 9.48 -29.53 59.49
N LYS A 247 10.44 -28.61 59.73
CA LYS A 247 11.87 -28.81 59.43
C LYS A 247 12.28 -30.29 59.44
N SER A 248 13.04 -30.75 58.44
CA SER A 248 14.50 -31.00 58.53
C SER A 248 15.07 -31.46 57.17
N GLU A 249 16.31 -31.07 56.86
CA GLU A 249 17.41 -31.90 56.26
C GLU A 249 17.13 -32.84 55.05
N ARG A 250 18.03 -33.04 54.05
CA ARG A 250 19.37 -32.51 53.72
C ARG A 250 19.72 -32.88 52.26
N SER A 251 20.49 -32.03 51.57
CA SER A 251 21.51 -32.31 50.52
C SER A 251 21.47 -33.59 49.62
N SER A 252 21.70 -33.40 48.30
CA SER A 252 22.91 -33.87 47.55
C SER A 252 22.72 -34.67 46.23
N SER A 253 23.35 -34.13 45.16
CA SER A 253 24.06 -34.82 44.05
C SER A 253 23.36 -35.82 43.10
N MET A 254 22.97 -35.30 41.92
CA MET A 254 23.67 -35.52 40.62
C MET A 254 24.45 -36.84 40.39
N LYS A 255 24.03 -37.69 39.42
CA LYS A 255 24.74 -37.99 38.14
C LYS A 255 24.15 -39.16 37.30
N THR A 256 24.13 -38.94 35.97
CA THR A 256 24.44 -39.86 34.84
C THR A 256 23.63 -41.16 34.61
N GLU A 257 22.71 -41.09 33.65
CA GLU A 257 22.64 -41.85 32.37
C GLU A 257 23.31 -43.26 32.26
N TYR A 258 22.51 -44.31 31.99
CA TYR A 258 22.56 -45.22 30.81
C TYR A 258 21.99 -46.65 31.04
N SER A 259 21.09 -47.07 30.13
CA SER A 259 21.00 -48.40 29.49
C SER A 259 20.61 -49.72 30.23
N TYR A 260 19.43 -50.25 29.83
CA TYR A 260 19.04 -51.67 29.57
C TYR A 260 19.15 -52.82 30.61
N ASP A 261 18.00 -53.49 30.84
CA ASP A 261 17.63 -54.89 30.45
C ASP A 261 16.96 -55.81 31.50
N GLU A 262 16.04 -56.66 30.98
CA GLU A 262 15.40 -57.89 31.54
C GLU A 262 14.71 -57.81 32.94
N ASP A 263 13.56 -58.46 33.22
CA ASP A 263 13.15 -59.82 32.86
C ASP A 263 11.60 -59.97 32.92
N SER A 264 11.04 -60.98 32.25
CA SER A 264 9.60 -61.32 32.23
C SER A 264 9.29 -62.51 33.19
N PRO A 265 8.03 -63.00 33.39
CA PRO A 265 7.42 -63.88 32.37
C PRO A 265 5.87 -64.10 32.38
N LYS A 266 5.34 -64.45 31.19
CA LYS A 266 4.18 -65.36 30.93
C LYS A 266 2.76 -64.82 31.30
N LYS A 267 1.68 -65.17 30.57
CA LYS A 267 1.46 -66.34 29.68
C LYS A 267 0.33 -66.12 28.63
N SER A 268 0.58 -66.59 27.39
CA SER A 268 -0.37 -67.19 26.40
C SER A 268 -1.74 -66.54 26.07
N GLY A 269 -2.12 -66.32 24.80
CA GLY A 269 -1.39 -66.44 23.52
C GLY A 269 -2.26 -66.76 22.29
N SER A 270 -1.66 -66.72 21.09
CA SER A 270 -2.17 -67.24 19.78
C SER A 270 -3.34 -66.47 19.11
N ARG A 271 -3.55 -66.33 17.79
CA ARG A 271 -2.83 -66.40 16.47
C ARG A 271 -3.86 -65.85 15.43
N ALA A 272 -3.57 -65.34 14.22
CA ALA A 272 -2.36 -64.91 13.50
C ALA A 272 -2.79 -63.90 12.38
N ALA A 273 -1.97 -63.66 11.34
CA ALA A 273 -2.24 -62.68 10.28
C ALA A 273 -2.87 -63.27 8.99
N SER A 274 -3.62 -62.46 8.21
CA SER A 274 -3.27 -62.08 6.81
C SER A 274 -4.41 -61.47 5.97
N ARG A 275 -4.09 -60.36 5.29
CA ARG A 275 -4.46 -59.93 3.91
C ARG A 275 -5.79 -60.35 3.22
N SER A 276 -6.51 -59.29 2.80
CA SER A 276 -7.02 -59.05 1.42
C SER A 276 -8.40 -59.55 0.93
N THR A 277 -9.17 -58.54 0.48
CA THR A 277 -10.03 -58.47 -0.74
C THR A 277 -11.40 -59.17 -0.89
N SER A 278 -12.36 -58.33 -1.32
CA SER A 278 -13.52 -58.55 -2.22
C SER A 278 -14.81 -59.27 -1.76
N ASN A 279 -15.92 -58.51 -1.83
CA ASN A 279 -17.29 -58.76 -2.34
C ASN A 279 -17.83 -60.22 -2.33
N VAL A 280 -19.06 -60.49 -1.90
CA VAL A 280 -20.33 -60.10 -2.58
C VAL A 280 -21.54 -60.17 -1.61
N SER A 281 -22.58 -59.39 -1.96
CA SER A 281 -23.90 -59.28 -1.29
C SER A 281 -24.71 -60.58 -1.17
N SER A 282 -25.50 -60.68 -0.10
CA SER A 282 -26.90 -61.12 -0.20
C SER A 282 -27.81 -60.11 0.51
N GLY A 283 -28.86 -59.67 -0.16
CA GLY A 283 -29.87 -58.78 0.42
C GLY A 283 -31.17 -59.53 0.67
N HIS A 284 -31.95 -59.06 1.63
CA HIS A 284 -33.31 -58.58 1.37
C HIS A 284 -33.88 -57.95 2.65
N ASP A 285 -34.21 -56.65 2.58
CA ASP A 285 -35.50 -56.17 3.09
C ASP A 285 -35.88 -54.86 2.41
N LEU A 286 -36.71 -54.98 1.37
CA LEU A 286 -37.05 -53.91 0.42
C LEU A 286 -38.30 -53.12 0.82
N LEU A 287 -38.40 -52.68 2.08
CA LEU A 287 -39.52 -51.84 2.55
C LEU A 287 -39.13 -50.51 3.23
N SER A 288 -37.83 -50.23 3.44
CA SER A 288 -37.37 -48.96 4.07
C SER A 288 -36.66 -47.98 3.11
N ARG A 289 -36.88 -48.09 1.79
CA ARG A 289 -36.36 -47.12 0.79
C ARG A 289 -37.40 -46.25 0.10
N ARG A 290 -38.71 -46.50 0.29
CA ARG A 290 -39.77 -45.69 -0.35
C ARG A 290 -40.26 -44.53 0.51
N ALA A 291 -40.01 -44.53 1.81
CA ALA A 291 -40.24 -43.39 2.70
C ALA A 291 -39.08 -42.37 2.65
N SER A 292 -37.84 -42.86 2.65
CA SER A 292 -36.62 -42.03 2.64
C SER A 292 -36.35 -41.29 1.33
N GLN A 293 -37.01 -41.67 0.22
CA GLN A 293 -36.86 -40.98 -1.06
C GLN A 293 -37.90 -39.86 -1.29
N ALA A 294 -38.90 -39.73 -0.41
CA ALA A 294 -39.81 -38.57 -0.39
C ALA A 294 -39.26 -37.42 0.49
N GLN A 295 -38.59 -37.74 1.59
CA GLN A 295 -38.06 -36.72 2.53
C GLN A 295 -36.83 -35.97 1.99
N HIS A 296 -36.03 -36.57 1.12
CA HIS A 296 -34.83 -35.93 0.56
C HIS A 296 -35.11 -34.78 -0.42
N HIS A 297 -36.35 -34.52 -0.83
CA HIS A 297 -36.70 -33.42 -1.74
C HIS A 297 -36.99 -32.09 -1.03
N GLU A 298 -37.23 -32.10 0.29
CA GLU A 298 -37.74 -30.94 1.05
C GLU A 298 -36.66 -30.19 1.84
N GLU A 299 -35.41 -30.65 1.86
CA GLU A 299 -34.27 -29.99 2.50
C GLU A 299 -33.21 -29.55 1.47
N TRP A 300 -32.26 -28.70 1.88
CA TRP A 300 -31.14 -28.27 1.04
C TRP A 300 -30.19 -29.44 0.77
N HIS A 301 -29.71 -29.61 -0.48
CA HIS A 301 -28.78 -30.68 -0.82
C HIS A 301 -27.31 -30.37 -0.46
N THR A 302 -27.01 -29.14 -0.04
CA THR A 302 -25.64 -28.70 0.31
C THR A 302 -25.62 -27.86 1.59
N ASP A 303 -24.63 -28.07 2.44
CA ASP A 303 -24.47 -27.30 3.70
C ASP A 303 -23.96 -25.87 3.44
N LEU A 304 -24.44 -24.91 4.25
CA LEU A 304 -24.10 -23.48 4.15
C LEU A 304 -22.59 -23.18 4.27
N LEU A 305 -21.82 -24.05 4.93
CA LEU A 305 -20.36 -23.91 5.10
C LEU A 305 -19.54 -24.84 4.20
N ALA A 306 -20.15 -25.57 3.26
CA ALA A 306 -19.45 -26.46 2.34
C ALA A 306 -18.61 -25.74 1.25
N CYS A 307 -18.43 -24.41 1.31
CA CYS A 307 -17.70 -23.61 0.30
C CYS A 307 -16.25 -24.10 0.08
N CYS A 308 -15.63 -24.73 1.08
CA CYS A 308 -14.28 -25.29 1.00
C CYS A 308 -14.15 -26.50 0.05
N SER A 309 -15.26 -27.06 -0.45
CA SER A 309 -15.25 -28.16 -1.43
C SER A 309 -14.87 -27.71 -2.85
N GLU A 310 -15.19 -26.47 -3.24
CA GLU A 310 -14.77 -25.88 -4.52
C GLU A 310 -14.44 -24.38 -4.33
N PRO A 311 -13.19 -24.05 -3.95
CA PRO A 311 -12.79 -22.67 -3.65
C PRO A 311 -13.03 -21.69 -4.81
N SER A 312 -12.95 -22.17 -6.06
CA SER A 312 -13.12 -21.38 -7.28
C SER A 312 -14.52 -20.77 -7.43
N LEU A 313 -15.58 -21.50 -7.07
CA LEU A 313 -16.96 -20.99 -7.13
C LEU A 313 -17.25 -19.98 -6.01
N CYS A 314 -16.67 -20.23 -4.83
CA CYS A 314 -16.73 -19.33 -3.68
C CYS A 314 -16.03 -18.00 -3.98
N LEU A 315 -14.81 -18.04 -4.53
CA LEU A 315 -14.06 -16.88 -5.00
C LEU A 315 -14.80 -16.12 -6.11
N LYS A 316 -15.36 -16.82 -7.10
CA LYS A 316 -16.10 -16.20 -8.21
C LYS A 316 -17.36 -15.46 -7.73
N THR A 317 -18.07 -16.01 -6.76
CA THR A 317 -19.25 -15.34 -6.15
C THR A 317 -18.85 -14.21 -5.21
N PHE A 318 -17.69 -14.28 -4.56
CA PHE A 318 -17.15 -13.19 -3.74
C PHE A 318 -16.75 -11.97 -4.58
N PHE A 319 -16.06 -12.17 -5.72
CA PHE A 319 -15.64 -11.08 -6.61
C PHE A 319 -16.73 -10.61 -7.59
N PHE A 320 -17.76 -11.41 -7.87
CA PHE A 320 -18.86 -11.04 -8.78
C PHE A 320 -20.24 -11.56 -8.31
N PRO A 321 -20.74 -11.12 -7.13
CA PRO A 321 -21.97 -11.65 -6.54
C PRO A 321 -23.21 -11.36 -7.40
N CYS A 322 -23.22 -10.27 -8.17
CA CYS A 322 -24.34 -9.90 -9.03
C CYS A 322 -24.57 -10.89 -10.20
N GLY A 323 -23.53 -11.55 -10.72
CA GLY A 323 -23.68 -12.59 -11.74
C GLY A 323 -24.26 -13.88 -11.18
N THR A 324 -23.82 -14.29 -9.98
CA THR A 324 -24.40 -15.43 -9.26
C THR A 324 -25.85 -15.14 -8.88
N LEU A 325 -26.12 -13.96 -8.31
CA LEU A 325 -27.46 -13.50 -7.94
C LEU A 325 -28.40 -13.40 -9.16
N ALA A 326 -27.93 -12.96 -10.34
CA ALA A 326 -28.74 -12.90 -11.55
C ALA A 326 -29.24 -14.28 -12.01
N LYS A 327 -28.37 -15.31 -11.96
CA LYS A 327 -28.76 -16.69 -12.25
C LYS A 327 -29.80 -17.20 -11.25
N ILE A 328 -29.55 -17.01 -9.96
CA ILE A 328 -30.45 -17.43 -8.87
C ILE A 328 -31.79 -16.70 -8.97
N ALA A 329 -31.79 -15.38 -9.17
CA ALA A 329 -32.99 -14.57 -9.27
C ALA A 329 -33.81 -14.91 -10.53
N THR A 330 -33.14 -15.28 -11.63
CA THR A 330 -33.79 -15.79 -12.85
C THR A 330 -34.51 -17.10 -12.57
N ALA A 331 -33.84 -18.08 -11.94
CA ALA A 331 -34.46 -19.34 -11.53
C ALA A 331 -35.59 -19.14 -10.50
N ALA A 332 -35.43 -18.23 -9.54
CA ALA A 332 -36.42 -17.94 -8.50
C ALA A 332 -37.66 -17.19 -9.05
N SER A 333 -37.50 -16.39 -10.10
CA SER A 333 -38.56 -15.52 -10.64
C SER A 333 -39.17 -15.99 -11.96
N ASN A 334 -38.60 -17.03 -12.59
CA ASN A 334 -38.96 -17.52 -13.91
C ASN A 334 -39.03 -16.41 -14.99
N ARG A 335 -38.18 -15.39 -14.84
CA ARG A 335 -37.98 -14.25 -15.74
C ARG A 335 -36.48 -14.03 -15.86
N HIS A 336 -35.97 -13.87 -17.07
CA HIS A 336 -34.56 -13.54 -17.30
C HIS A 336 -34.22 -12.19 -16.66
N ILE A 337 -33.34 -12.21 -15.66
CA ILE A 337 -32.78 -11.04 -14.99
C ILE A 337 -31.31 -10.94 -15.41
N SER A 338 -30.94 -9.81 -16.01
CA SER A 338 -29.55 -9.61 -16.43
C SER A 338 -28.62 -9.34 -15.24
N SER A 339 -27.32 -9.64 -15.36
CA SER A 339 -26.33 -9.29 -14.33
C SER A 339 -26.26 -7.79 -14.05
N ALA A 340 -26.61 -6.93 -15.03
CA ALA A 340 -26.70 -5.49 -14.85
C ALA A 340 -27.94 -5.08 -14.04
N GLU A 341 -29.09 -5.70 -14.29
CA GLU A 341 -30.34 -5.51 -13.54
C GLU A 341 -30.17 -5.99 -12.09
N ALA A 342 -29.61 -7.18 -11.87
CA ALA A 342 -29.28 -7.69 -10.54
C ALA A 342 -28.24 -6.80 -9.81
N CYS A 343 -27.27 -6.23 -10.53
CA CYS A 343 -26.29 -5.29 -9.95
C CYS A 343 -26.94 -3.95 -9.57
N ASN A 344 -27.81 -3.40 -10.42
CA ASN A 344 -28.54 -2.16 -10.15
C ASN A 344 -29.46 -2.29 -8.93
N GLU A 345 -30.24 -3.38 -8.85
CA GLU A 345 -31.08 -3.68 -7.67
C GLU A 345 -30.21 -3.85 -6.42
N LEU A 346 -29.16 -4.69 -6.47
CA LEU A 346 -28.28 -4.92 -5.33
C LEU A 346 -27.58 -3.61 -4.88
N MET A 347 -27.22 -2.72 -5.80
CA MET A 347 -26.64 -1.42 -5.53
C MET A 347 -27.68 -0.45 -4.92
N ALA A 348 -28.90 -0.41 -5.46
CA ALA A 348 -30.00 0.40 -4.91
C ALA A 348 -30.33 0.01 -3.47
N TYR A 349 -30.45 -1.30 -3.17
CA TYR A 349 -30.65 -1.76 -1.80
C TYR A 349 -29.39 -1.61 -0.92
N SER A 350 -28.17 -1.62 -1.48
CA SER A 350 -26.94 -1.33 -0.72
C SER A 350 -26.86 0.12 -0.26
N LEU A 351 -27.35 1.09 -1.04
CA LEU A 351 -27.41 2.51 -0.66
C LEU A 351 -28.33 2.78 0.54
N ILE A 352 -29.22 1.84 0.87
CA ILE A 352 -30.16 1.90 2.01
C ILE A 352 -29.75 0.87 3.09
N LEU A 353 -28.51 0.36 3.06
CA LEU A 353 -28.00 -0.70 3.96
C LEU A 353 -28.84 -2.01 3.99
N SER A 354 -29.66 -2.23 2.96
CA SER A 354 -30.72 -3.25 2.92
C SER A 354 -30.45 -4.39 1.91
N CYS A 355 -29.21 -4.55 1.46
CA CYS A 355 -28.86 -5.55 0.43
C CYS A 355 -29.10 -7.01 0.88
N CYS A 356 -28.82 -7.35 2.15
CA CYS A 356 -29.14 -8.65 2.72
C CYS A 356 -30.66 -8.94 2.75
N CYS A 357 -31.50 -7.91 2.94
CA CYS A 357 -32.96 -8.04 2.87
C CYS A 357 -33.44 -8.34 1.43
N TYR A 358 -32.77 -7.76 0.42
CA TYR A 358 -33.08 -8.03 -0.98
C TYR A 358 -32.67 -9.46 -1.37
N THR A 359 -31.44 -9.88 -1.06
CA THR A 359 -30.98 -11.23 -1.37
C THR A 359 -31.77 -12.29 -0.60
N CYS A 360 -32.11 -12.07 0.68
CA CYS A 360 -32.95 -13.01 1.42
C CYS A 360 -34.39 -13.10 0.86
N CYS A 361 -34.92 -12.03 0.28
CA CYS A 361 -36.19 -12.09 -0.45
C CYS A 361 -36.08 -12.95 -1.72
N VAL A 362 -34.95 -12.89 -2.43
CA VAL A 362 -34.65 -13.77 -3.57
C VAL A 362 -34.50 -15.23 -3.13
N ARG A 363 -33.71 -15.53 -2.09
CA ARG A 363 -33.56 -16.87 -1.50
C ARG A 363 -34.90 -17.46 -1.03
N ARG A 364 -35.72 -16.67 -0.33
CA ARG A 364 -37.07 -17.06 0.10
C ARG A 364 -37.98 -17.37 -1.09
N LYS A 365 -37.85 -16.64 -2.19
CA LYS A 365 -38.59 -16.90 -3.43
C LYS A 365 -38.07 -18.18 -4.11
N LEU A 366 -36.76 -18.38 -4.15
CA LEU A 366 -36.11 -19.59 -4.66
C LEU A 366 -36.58 -20.85 -3.91
N ARG A 367 -36.55 -20.85 -2.57
CA ARG A 367 -37.05 -21.98 -1.76
C ARG A 367 -38.51 -22.32 -2.04
N LYS A 368 -39.37 -21.31 -2.27
CA LYS A 368 -40.77 -21.53 -2.67
C LYS A 368 -40.89 -22.13 -4.07
N THR A 369 -40.04 -21.72 -5.01
CA THR A 369 -40.01 -22.26 -6.38
C THR A 369 -39.44 -23.69 -6.43
N LEU A 370 -38.53 -24.04 -5.52
CA LEU A 370 -37.88 -25.37 -5.45
C LEU A 370 -38.45 -26.32 -4.39
N ASN A 371 -39.52 -25.93 -3.68
CA ASN A 371 -40.16 -26.64 -2.56
C ASN A 371 -39.18 -27.05 -1.42
N ILE A 372 -38.38 -26.10 -0.93
CA ILE A 372 -37.40 -26.32 0.14
C ILE A 372 -37.91 -25.71 1.47
N THR A 373 -37.92 -26.51 2.54
CA THR A 373 -38.30 -26.10 3.89
C THR A 373 -37.31 -25.08 4.49
N GLY A 374 -37.77 -24.32 5.51
CA GLY A 374 -36.95 -23.26 6.14
C GLY A 374 -37.73 -22.00 6.52
N GLY A 375 -37.19 -21.20 7.43
CA GLY A 375 -37.82 -20.01 8.02
C GLY A 375 -37.35 -18.68 7.42
N PHE A 376 -38.14 -17.62 7.60
CA PHE A 376 -37.75 -16.25 7.18
C PHE A 376 -36.50 -15.73 7.91
N ILE A 377 -36.38 -16.07 9.19
CA ILE A 377 -35.22 -15.71 10.02
C ILE A 377 -33.96 -16.44 9.53
N ASP A 378 -34.10 -17.71 9.13
CA ASP A 378 -33.00 -18.55 8.63
C ASP A 378 -32.46 -18.09 7.27
N ASP A 379 -33.34 -17.71 6.33
CA ASP A 379 -32.97 -17.09 5.06
C ASP A 379 -32.22 -15.76 5.26
N PHE A 380 -32.67 -14.95 6.23
CA PHE A 380 -32.04 -13.66 6.54
C PHE A 380 -30.68 -13.83 7.21
N LEU A 381 -30.58 -14.70 8.23
CA LEU A 381 -29.32 -15.00 8.91
C LEU A 381 -28.29 -15.62 7.96
N SER A 382 -28.71 -16.44 7.00
CA SER A 382 -27.80 -17.01 5.99
C SER A 382 -27.07 -15.92 5.18
N HIS A 383 -27.78 -14.90 4.68
CA HIS A 383 -27.13 -13.80 3.96
C HIS A 383 -26.46 -12.75 4.86
N LEU A 384 -26.88 -12.63 6.13
CA LEU A 384 -26.26 -11.74 7.10
C LEU A 384 -24.91 -12.28 7.58
N MET A 385 -24.81 -13.58 7.84
CA MET A 385 -23.59 -14.26 8.28
C MET A 385 -22.56 -14.37 7.15
N CYS A 386 -22.96 -14.84 5.97
CA CYS A 386 -22.10 -14.78 4.78
C CYS A 386 -22.94 -14.83 3.49
N CYS A 387 -23.25 -13.66 2.93
CA CYS A 387 -23.97 -13.54 1.66
C CYS A 387 -23.33 -14.35 0.52
N CYS A 388 -22.00 -14.44 0.48
CA CYS A 388 -21.30 -15.22 -0.56
C CYS A 388 -21.53 -16.72 -0.43
N CYS A 389 -21.46 -17.29 0.78
CA CYS A 389 -21.73 -18.71 1.01
C CYS A 389 -23.21 -19.06 0.77
N ALA A 390 -24.14 -18.18 1.18
CA ALA A 390 -25.57 -18.35 0.90
C ALA A 390 -25.85 -18.37 -0.61
N LEU A 391 -25.29 -17.42 -1.37
CA LEU A 391 -25.41 -17.38 -2.83
C LEU A 391 -24.75 -18.59 -3.53
N VAL A 392 -23.64 -19.12 -3.00
CA VAL A 392 -23.00 -20.35 -3.53
C VAL A 392 -23.88 -21.58 -3.28
N GLN A 393 -24.46 -21.71 -2.09
CA GLN A 393 -25.41 -22.77 -1.74
C GLN A 393 -26.66 -22.71 -2.65
N GLU A 394 -27.22 -21.53 -2.87
CA GLU A 394 -28.36 -21.29 -3.76
C GLU A 394 -28.06 -21.62 -5.22
N LEU A 395 -26.89 -21.22 -5.74
CA LEU A 395 -26.50 -21.54 -7.11
C LEU A 395 -26.32 -23.04 -7.31
N ARG A 396 -25.67 -23.72 -6.36
CA ARG A 396 -25.53 -25.19 -6.37
C ARG A 396 -26.89 -25.88 -6.35
N GLU A 397 -27.83 -25.41 -5.54
CA GLU A 397 -29.19 -25.98 -5.49
C GLU A 397 -29.95 -25.80 -6.82
N VAL A 398 -29.76 -24.68 -7.52
CA VAL A 398 -30.31 -24.43 -8.87
C VAL A 398 -29.67 -25.35 -9.93
N GLU A 399 -28.36 -25.55 -9.85
CA GLU A 399 -27.61 -26.40 -10.78
C GLU A 399 -27.92 -27.89 -10.54
N ILE A 400 -28.02 -28.34 -9.29
CA ILE A 400 -28.39 -29.72 -8.90
C ILE A 400 -29.83 -30.05 -9.29
N ARG A 401 -30.78 -29.12 -9.11
CA ARG A 401 -32.21 -29.32 -9.48
C ARG A 401 -32.51 -29.03 -10.97
N GLY A 402 -31.51 -28.70 -11.78
CA GLY A 402 -31.59 -28.72 -13.25
C GLY A 402 -32.43 -27.61 -13.91
N ALA A 403 -32.60 -26.46 -13.26
CA ALA A 403 -33.56 -25.43 -13.66
C ALA A 403 -33.10 -24.47 -14.80
N TYR A 404 -32.55 -25.00 -15.90
CA TYR A 404 -32.33 -24.23 -17.14
C TYR A 404 -32.61 -25.07 -18.39
N GLY A 405 -33.86 -24.99 -18.88
CA GLY A 405 -34.21 -25.43 -20.21
C GLY A 405 -33.74 -24.42 -21.26
N THR A 406 -32.98 -24.87 -22.26
CA THR A 406 -32.66 -24.07 -23.44
C THR A 406 -33.88 -23.93 -24.35
N GLU A 407 -34.32 -22.71 -24.64
CA GLU A 407 -35.09 -22.45 -25.85
C GLU A 407 -34.84 -21.05 -26.44
N LYS A 408 -34.77 -20.97 -27.77
CA LYS A 408 -34.50 -19.76 -28.55
C LYS A 408 -35.81 -19.20 -29.08
N THR A 409 -36.04 -17.88 -29.01
CA THR A 409 -36.93 -17.21 -29.97
C THR A 409 -36.49 -15.76 -30.23
N LYS A 410 -36.41 -15.37 -31.50
CA LYS A 410 -36.19 -13.99 -31.99
C LYS A 410 -37.50 -13.40 -32.48
N ILE A 411 -37.88 -12.19 -32.03
CA ILE A 411 -38.72 -11.19 -32.74
C ILE A 411 -38.24 -9.80 -32.23
N ILE A 412 -37.40 -9.06 -32.96
CA ILE A 412 -37.68 -7.98 -33.96
C ILE A 412 -38.17 -6.63 -33.35
N SER A 413 -37.23 -5.67 -33.34
CA SER A 413 -37.29 -4.17 -33.42
C SER A 413 -38.47 -3.32 -32.91
N ALA A 414 -38.12 -2.23 -32.22
CA ALA A 414 -38.62 -0.87 -32.48
C ALA A 414 -37.57 0.20 -32.06
N ALA A 415 -37.67 1.44 -32.55
CA ALA A 415 -36.61 2.47 -32.57
C ALA A 415 -36.67 3.52 -31.43
N CYS A 416 -35.58 4.30 -31.29
CA CYS A 416 -35.40 5.70 -30.78
C CYS A 416 -36.19 6.19 -29.52
N GLU A 417 -35.73 7.11 -28.67
CA GLU A 417 -35.09 8.43 -28.94
C GLU A 417 -34.60 9.09 -27.61
N LEU A 418 -33.78 10.16 -27.71
CA LEU A 418 -33.53 11.26 -26.73
C LEU A 418 -32.74 11.07 -25.39
N ASP A 419 -31.48 11.55 -25.44
CA ASP A 419 -30.81 12.59 -24.62
C ASP A 419 -30.45 12.53 -23.10
N MET A 420 -29.21 13.00 -22.87
CA MET A 420 -28.67 13.84 -21.76
C MET A 420 -28.06 13.27 -20.44
N ALA A 421 -26.89 13.86 -20.13
CA ALA A 421 -26.23 14.13 -18.83
C ALA A 421 -25.28 13.08 -18.18
N CYS A 422 -24.20 13.62 -17.58
CA CYS A 422 -22.98 12.93 -17.14
C CYS A 422 -22.99 12.44 -15.68
N ASN A 423 -22.19 11.42 -15.35
CA ASN A 423 -20.97 11.62 -14.54
C ASN A 423 -20.07 10.36 -14.45
N SER A 424 -18.79 10.55 -14.08
CA SER A 424 -17.76 9.52 -14.16
C SER A 424 -16.99 9.27 -12.85
N SER A 425 -16.88 7.99 -12.51
CA SER A 425 -15.86 7.38 -11.63
C SER A 425 -15.95 5.87 -11.88
N GLY A 426 -14.93 5.14 -12.32
CA GLY A 426 -13.53 5.27 -11.99
C GLY A 426 -13.11 3.95 -11.36
N CYS A 427 -12.88 2.92 -12.18
CA CYS A 427 -12.62 1.55 -11.74
C CYS A 427 -11.46 0.96 -12.54
N GLU A 428 -10.45 0.43 -11.84
CA GLU A 428 -9.39 -0.40 -12.39
C GLU A 428 -9.59 -1.84 -11.90
N SER A 429 -9.56 -2.80 -12.81
CA SER A 429 -9.42 -4.21 -12.51
C SER A 429 -8.46 -4.81 -13.53
N GLY A 430 -7.43 -5.52 -13.05
CA GLY A 430 -6.38 -6.12 -13.86
C GLY A 430 -6.13 -7.56 -13.42
N CYS A 431 -6.79 -8.54 -14.06
CA CYS A 431 -6.61 -9.97 -13.75
C CYS A 431 -6.83 -10.86 -14.98
N TYR A 432 -5.79 -11.64 -15.32
CA TYR A 432 -5.84 -12.86 -16.12
C TYR A 432 -5.07 -13.93 -15.36
N ASP A 433 -5.55 -15.16 -15.40
CA ASP A 433 -4.71 -16.35 -15.32
C ASP A 433 -5.30 -17.46 -16.21
N ARG A 434 -4.44 -18.41 -16.57
CA ARG A 434 -4.55 -19.29 -17.75
C ARG A 434 -4.09 -20.70 -17.40
N GLU A 435 -4.83 -21.73 -17.82
CA GLU A 435 -4.40 -23.15 -17.92
C GLU A 435 -5.12 -23.78 -19.15
N LYS A 436 -4.44 -24.44 -20.12
CA LYS A 436 -3.86 -25.81 -20.15
C LYS A 436 -4.93 -26.93 -19.98
N ASN A 437 -4.95 -28.04 -20.73
CA ASN A 437 -4.00 -28.60 -21.72
C ASN A 437 -4.66 -29.57 -22.75
N ASP A 438 -3.87 -30.07 -23.72
CA ASP A 438 -3.99 -31.31 -24.53
C ASP A 438 -5.09 -31.51 -25.62
N GLY A 439 -4.63 -31.53 -26.89
CA GLY A 439 -4.20 -32.81 -27.49
C GLY A 439 -5.15 -33.58 -28.44
N SER A 440 -5.11 -33.29 -29.76
CA SER A 440 -4.94 -34.29 -30.86
C SER A 440 -5.08 -33.67 -32.26
N LYS A 441 -4.43 -34.28 -33.26
CA LYS A 441 -4.43 -33.84 -34.69
C LYS A 441 -5.55 -34.52 -35.48
N ILE A 442 -6.10 -33.83 -36.49
CA ILE A 442 -6.18 -34.26 -37.92
C ILE A 442 -6.80 -33.13 -38.76
N SER A 443 -6.37 -33.04 -40.02
CA SER A 443 -6.74 -32.05 -41.05
C SER A 443 -8.05 -32.37 -41.79
N VAL A 444 -8.69 -31.35 -42.40
CA VAL A 444 -8.99 -31.21 -43.85
C VAL A 444 -9.72 -29.87 -44.08
N GLU A 445 -9.65 -29.33 -45.29
CA GLU A 445 -10.08 -27.99 -45.70
C GLU A 445 -11.61 -27.81 -45.92
N ASP A 446 -11.99 -26.53 -45.86
CA ASP A 446 -13.04 -25.82 -46.60
C ASP A 446 -14.55 -25.85 -46.26
N ALA A 447 -15.08 -24.62 -46.37
CA ALA A 447 -16.47 -24.18 -46.57
C ALA A 447 -17.54 -24.50 -45.50
N VAL A 448 -17.99 -23.45 -44.77
CA VAL A 448 -19.20 -22.66 -45.09
C VAL A 448 -19.38 -21.52 -44.06
N ALA A 449 -19.86 -20.36 -44.51
CA ALA A 449 -20.03 -19.15 -43.70
C ALA A 449 -21.09 -19.26 -42.58
N GLY A 450 -20.88 -18.54 -41.46
CA GLY A 450 -21.93 -18.38 -40.44
C GLY A 450 -21.49 -18.05 -39.00
N GLY A 451 -20.34 -17.43 -38.77
CA GLY A 451 -19.88 -17.06 -37.42
C GLY A 451 -20.50 -15.76 -36.91
N GLY A 452 -21.50 -15.84 -36.04
CA GLY A 452 -22.06 -14.66 -35.37
C GLY A 452 -21.16 -14.15 -34.25
N TYR A 453 -20.42 -13.07 -34.49
CA TYR A 453 -19.75 -12.33 -33.44
C TYR A 453 -20.77 -11.76 -32.46
N GLN A 454 -20.62 -12.06 -31.16
CA GLN A 454 -21.18 -11.19 -30.13
C GLN A 454 -20.26 -9.98 -30.03
N GLU A 455 -20.76 -8.81 -30.42
CA GLU A 455 -20.07 -7.53 -30.22
C GLU A 455 -19.81 -7.34 -28.72
N SER A 456 -18.57 -7.61 -28.30
CA SER A 456 -18.08 -7.15 -27.00
C SER A 456 -18.12 -5.63 -26.99
N VAL A 457 -18.62 -5.02 -25.91
CA VAL A 457 -18.59 -3.56 -25.71
C VAL A 457 -17.60 -3.20 -24.60
N CYS A 458 -17.03 -2.00 -24.68
CA CYS A 458 -16.04 -1.51 -23.72
C CYS A 458 -16.59 -1.51 -22.28
N VAL A 459 -15.85 -2.10 -21.34
CA VAL A 459 -16.27 -2.23 -19.93
C VAL A 459 -16.48 -0.86 -19.24
N LYS A 460 -15.78 0.19 -19.66
CA LYS A 460 -15.77 1.52 -19.03
C LYS A 460 -16.88 2.45 -19.54
N CYS A 461 -17.05 2.60 -20.86
CA CYS A 461 -18.14 3.43 -21.42
C CYS A 461 -19.40 2.64 -21.77
N LYS A 462 -19.32 1.32 -21.98
CA LYS A 462 -20.41 0.42 -22.42
C LYS A 462 -21.03 0.75 -23.80
N CYS A 463 -20.48 1.69 -24.54
CA CYS A 463 -20.99 2.14 -25.85
C CYS A 463 -20.10 1.75 -27.03
N ASN A 464 -18.78 1.90 -26.90
CA ASN A 464 -17.85 1.70 -28.01
C ASN A 464 -17.27 0.27 -27.98
N GLU A 465 -16.89 -0.26 -29.13
CA GLU A 465 -16.16 -1.53 -29.23
C GLU A 465 -14.80 -1.47 -28.50
N PRO A 466 -14.40 -2.53 -27.77
CA PRO A 466 -13.04 -2.69 -27.26
C PRO A 466 -12.04 -2.82 -28.40
N MET A 467 -10.78 -2.48 -28.10
CA MET A 467 -9.70 -2.65 -29.07
C MET A 467 -9.34 -4.12 -29.25
N THR A 468 -9.37 -4.58 -30.49
CA THR A 468 -8.91 -5.91 -30.90
C THR A 468 -7.39 -5.95 -31.05
N PHE A 469 -6.69 -6.16 -29.94
CA PHE A 469 -5.27 -6.53 -29.99
C PHE A 469 -5.14 -8.02 -30.31
N GLY A 470 -4.28 -8.38 -31.27
CA GLY A 470 -4.09 -9.76 -31.74
C GLY A 470 -3.42 -10.73 -30.76
N ASP A 471 -3.28 -10.33 -29.49
CA ASP A 471 -2.59 -11.08 -28.44
C ASP A 471 -3.55 -11.30 -27.26
N GLY A 472 -4.10 -12.52 -27.19
CA GLY A 472 -5.35 -12.86 -26.49
C GLY A 472 -5.25 -13.03 -24.97
N GLY A 473 -4.55 -12.14 -24.26
CA GLY A 473 -4.24 -12.33 -22.82
C GLY A 473 -4.16 -11.08 -21.95
N SER A 474 -4.62 -9.91 -22.40
CA SER A 474 -4.42 -8.63 -21.70
C SER A 474 -5.72 -7.87 -21.41
N ASP A 475 -5.83 -7.31 -20.20
CA ASP A 475 -7.01 -6.57 -19.70
C ASP A 475 -7.37 -5.35 -20.55
N ASP A 476 -6.36 -4.72 -21.13
CA ASP A 476 -6.46 -3.59 -22.05
C ASP A 476 -7.43 -3.85 -23.23
N GLY A 477 -7.57 -5.11 -23.67
CA GLY A 477 -8.51 -5.54 -24.71
C GLY A 477 -9.99 -5.44 -24.30
N ARG A 478 -10.30 -5.03 -23.06
CA ARG A 478 -11.65 -4.76 -22.56
C ARG A 478 -12.05 -3.28 -22.64
N PHE A 479 -11.14 -2.40 -23.03
CA PHE A 479 -11.40 -0.96 -23.21
C PHE A 479 -11.45 -0.56 -24.68
N CYS A 480 -12.31 0.41 -25.02
CA CYS A 480 -12.17 1.15 -26.28
C CYS A 480 -10.97 2.10 -26.21
N ALA A 481 -10.49 2.57 -27.36
CA ALA A 481 -9.31 3.43 -27.48
C ALA A 481 -9.34 4.64 -26.53
N GLU A 482 -10.46 5.37 -26.49
CA GLU A 482 -10.62 6.54 -25.63
C GLU A 482 -10.61 6.18 -24.13
N CYS A 483 -11.28 5.09 -23.74
CA CYS A 483 -11.35 4.66 -22.35
C CYS A 483 -10.00 4.17 -21.81
N PHE A 484 -9.22 3.52 -22.67
CA PHE A 484 -7.84 3.09 -22.42
C PHE A 484 -6.88 4.28 -22.32
N ARG A 485 -6.90 5.19 -23.30
CA ARG A 485 -6.14 6.45 -23.28
C ARG A 485 -6.37 7.23 -22.00
N ASN A 486 -7.64 7.40 -21.62
CA ASN A 486 -8.03 8.06 -20.36
C ASN A 486 -7.64 7.26 -19.11
N ASN A 487 -7.37 5.95 -19.21
CA ASN A 487 -6.81 5.16 -18.12
C ASN A 487 -5.32 5.47 -17.92
N VAL A 488 -4.52 5.35 -18.98
CA VAL A 488 -3.06 5.59 -18.94
C VAL A 488 -2.75 7.05 -18.60
N PHE A 489 -3.48 8.02 -19.17
CA PHE A 489 -3.40 9.43 -18.76
C PHE A 489 -3.87 9.65 -17.31
N GLY A 490 -4.83 8.84 -16.85
CA GLY A 490 -5.30 8.82 -15.47
C GLY A 490 -4.19 8.46 -14.48
N LYS A 491 -3.45 7.39 -14.74
CA LYS A 491 -2.28 6.96 -13.96
C LYS A 491 -1.20 8.04 -13.91
N PHE A 492 -0.79 8.58 -15.07
CA PHE A 492 0.17 9.69 -15.16
C PHE A 492 -0.27 10.90 -14.31
N ARG A 493 -1.51 11.36 -14.47
CA ARG A 493 -2.03 12.51 -13.75
C ARG A 493 -2.09 12.26 -12.23
N LEU A 494 -2.46 11.05 -11.82
CA LEU A 494 -2.47 10.65 -10.41
C LEU A 494 -1.05 10.69 -9.82
N ALA A 495 -0.06 10.14 -10.53
CA ALA A 495 1.34 10.17 -10.11
C ALA A 495 1.87 11.61 -9.94
N VAL A 496 1.63 12.48 -10.93
CA VAL A 496 2.01 13.90 -10.90
C VAL A 496 1.37 14.64 -9.72
N THR A 497 0.07 14.43 -9.47
CA THR A 497 -0.67 15.14 -8.41
C THR A 497 -0.37 14.62 -7.01
N SER A 498 -0.16 13.31 -6.84
CA SER A 498 0.08 12.70 -5.52
C SER A 498 1.48 12.99 -4.97
N HIS A 499 2.46 13.22 -5.86
CA HIS A 499 3.86 13.48 -5.50
C HIS A 499 4.30 14.93 -5.82
N ALA A 500 3.36 15.83 -6.11
CA ALA A 500 3.59 17.24 -6.42
C ALA A 500 4.63 17.50 -7.54
N MET A 501 4.77 16.58 -8.51
CA MET A 501 5.87 16.57 -9.49
C MET A 501 5.95 17.82 -10.38
N ILE A 502 4.81 18.44 -10.67
CA ILE A 502 4.68 19.61 -11.53
C ILE A 502 3.68 20.56 -10.87
N THR A 503 4.13 21.77 -10.58
CA THR A 503 3.33 22.86 -10.03
C THR A 503 3.17 24.00 -11.07
N PRO A 504 2.18 24.91 -10.92
CA PRO A 504 1.95 26.00 -11.88
C PRO A 504 3.15 26.94 -12.10
N SER A 505 4.03 27.05 -11.10
CA SER A 505 5.23 27.90 -11.10
C SER A 505 6.50 27.21 -11.59
N ASP A 506 6.44 25.92 -11.94
CA ASP A 506 7.64 25.17 -12.35
C ASP A 506 8.03 25.43 -13.82
N ASN A 507 9.32 25.24 -14.09
CA ASN A 507 9.88 25.12 -15.43
C ASN A 507 10.35 23.67 -15.60
N VAL A 508 9.66 22.92 -16.44
CA VAL A 508 9.85 21.47 -16.58
C VAL A 508 10.68 21.15 -17.81
N LEU A 509 11.81 20.47 -17.65
CA LEU A 509 12.56 19.87 -18.75
C LEU A 509 12.11 18.42 -18.94
N VAL A 510 11.72 18.04 -20.16
CA VAL A 510 11.39 16.64 -20.51
C VAL A 510 12.59 16.00 -21.20
N ALA A 511 13.15 14.95 -20.59
CA ALA A 511 14.16 14.11 -21.23
C ALA A 511 13.50 13.24 -22.31
N PHE A 512 13.82 13.50 -23.57
CA PHE A 512 13.23 12.85 -24.73
C PHE A 512 14.29 12.06 -25.50
N SER A 513 14.02 10.78 -25.79
CA SER A 513 14.97 9.86 -26.43
C SER A 513 14.41 9.17 -27.67
N GLY A 514 13.29 9.67 -28.22
CA GLY A 514 12.60 9.10 -29.39
C GLY A 514 11.75 7.85 -29.13
N GLY A 515 12.11 7.02 -28.14
CA GLY A 515 11.37 5.81 -27.76
C GLY A 515 10.02 6.07 -27.06
N SER A 516 9.12 5.08 -27.12
CA SER A 516 7.70 5.18 -26.74
C SER A 516 7.43 5.84 -25.39
N SER A 517 8.11 5.44 -24.32
CA SER A 517 7.87 6.01 -22.98
C SER A 517 8.23 7.50 -22.90
N SER A 518 9.31 7.92 -23.57
CA SER A 518 9.69 9.33 -23.64
C SER A 518 8.71 10.14 -24.52
N ARG A 519 8.20 9.54 -25.59
CA ARG A 519 7.20 10.16 -26.49
C ARG A 519 5.84 10.36 -25.81
N VAL A 520 5.40 9.41 -24.99
CA VAL A 520 4.18 9.52 -24.18
C VAL A 520 4.37 10.50 -23.02
N ALA A 521 5.54 10.52 -22.36
CA ALA A 521 5.83 11.51 -21.32
C ALA A 521 5.73 12.95 -21.88
N LEU A 522 6.35 13.22 -23.03
CA LEU A 522 6.24 14.50 -23.74
C LEU A 522 4.78 14.84 -24.12
N GLN A 523 4.04 13.86 -24.63
CA GLN A 523 2.63 14.03 -25.00
C GLN A 523 1.76 14.43 -23.80
N PHE A 524 1.91 13.73 -22.68
CA PHE A 524 1.10 13.93 -21.49
C PHE A 524 1.47 15.21 -20.72
N VAL A 525 2.76 15.58 -20.68
CA VAL A 525 3.20 16.89 -20.17
C VAL A 525 2.63 18.02 -21.03
N HIS A 526 2.65 17.89 -22.36
CA HIS A 526 2.04 18.86 -23.28
C HIS A 526 0.52 19.00 -23.07
N GLU A 527 -0.21 17.89 -22.91
CA GLU A 527 -1.65 17.92 -22.62
C GLU A 527 -1.98 18.52 -21.25
N LEU A 528 -1.12 18.29 -20.25
CA LEU A 528 -1.24 18.93 -18.95
C LEU A 528 -1.01 20.46 -19.07
N GLN A 529 -0.05 20.89 -19.89
CA GLN A 529 0.24 22.30 -20.17
C GLN A 529 -0.92 22.99 -20.91
N ILE A 530 -1.51 22.35 -21.93
CA ILE A 530 -2.71 22.87 -22.62
C ILE A 530 -3.87 23.02 -21.63
N LYS A 531 -4.08 22.05 -20.73
CA LYS A 531 -5.13 22.12 -19.70
C LYS A 531 -4.85 23.24 -18.70
N ALA A 532 -3.59 23.48 -18.34
CA ALA A 532 -3.20 24.62 -17.51
C ALA A 532 -3.43 25.97 -18.22
N LEU A 533 -3.09 26.09 -19.50
CA LEU A 533 -3.33 27.30 -20.31
C LEU A 533 -4.82 27.63 -20.41
N LYS A 534 -5.67 26.66 -20.75
CA LYS A 534 -7.13 26.87 -20.80
C LYS A 534 -7.71 27.31 -19.45
N ASN A 535 -7.19 26.78 -18.34
CA ASN A 535 -7.59 27.19 -16.99
C ASN A 535 -7.11 28.60 -16.63
N TYR A 536 -5.92 28.99 -17.10
CA TYR A 536 -5.38 30.34 -16.92
C TYR A 536 -6.18 31.38 -17.70
N GLU A 537 -6.50 31.10 -18.97
CA GLU A 537 -7.31 31.96 -19.83
C GLU A 537 -8.75 32.12 -19.33
N ALA A 538 -9.34 31.06 -18.77
CA ALA A 538 -10.67 31.09 -18.17
C ALA A 538 -10.73 31.76 -16.78
N SER A 539 -9.59 31.96 -16.11
CA SER A 539 -9.52 32.57 -14.78
C SER A 539 -9.48 34.10 -14.87
N ARG A 540 -10.46 34.77 -14.26
CA ARG A 540 -10.54 36.24 -14.24
C ARG A 540 -9.32 36.89 -13.58
N ASP A 541 -8.81 36.26 -12.52
CA ASP A 541 -7.71 36.80 -11.71
C ASP A 541 -6.33 36.30 -12.19
N ARG A 542 -6.28 35.39 -13.17
CA ARG A 542 -5.03 34.82 -13.74
C ARG A 542 -4.03 34.30 -12.69
N SER A 543 -4.53 33.92 -11.51
CA SER A 543 -3.76 33.74 -10.28
C SER A 543 -2.83 32.51 -10.21
N LEU A 544 -2.81 31.68 -11.26
CA LEU A 544 -1.99 30.47 -11.37
C LEU A 544 -1.29 30.49 -12.73
N PRO A 545 0.03 30.72 -12.80
CA PRO A 545 0.74 30.74 -14.08
C PRO A 545 0.70 29.38 -14.79
N VAL A 546 1.01 29.39 -16.08
CA VAL A 546 1.21 28.17 -16.87
C VAL A 546 2.67 27.78 -16.75
N PHE A 547 2.93 26.55 -16.32
CA PHE A 547 4.29 26.03 -16.15
C PHE A 547 5.05 25.96 -17.49
N GLY A 548 6.35 26.26 -17.45
CA GLY A 548 7.25 26.18 -18.60
C GLY A 548 7.53 24.73 -18.99
N VAL A 549 7.72 24.47 -20.29
CA VAL A 549 8.09 23.13 -20.79
C VAL A 549 9.18 23.26 -21.85
N GLY A 550 10.35 22.68 -21.54
CA GLY A 550 11.43 22.43 -22.48
C GLY A 550 11.57 20.95 -22.79
N VAL A 551 12.32 20.62 -23.84
CA VAL A 551 12.65 19.26 -24.25
C VAL A 551 14.16 19.14 -24.42
N ALA A 552 14.78 18.12 -23.83
CA ALA A 552 16.18 17.81 -24.03
C ALA A 552 16.36 16.45 -24.72
N PHE A 553 17.20 16.43 -25.75
CA PHE A 553 17.70 15.22 -26.40
C PHE A 553 19.22 15.21 -26.29
N VAL A 554 19.78 14.08 -25.84
CA VAL A 554 21.22 13.91 -25.68
C VAL A 554 21.78 13.17 -26.90
N ASP A 555 22.72 13.78 -27.60
CA ASP A 555 23.44 13.17 -28.71
C ASP A 555 24.57 12.28 -28.16
N GLU A 556 24.57 11.01 -28.55
CA GLU A 556 25.53 9.97 -28.12
C GLU A 556 26.58 9.64 -29.20
N THR A 557 26.64 10.39 -30.30
CA THR A 557 27.51 10.12 -31.47
C THR A 557 28.99 10.04 -31.10
N ALA A 558 29.45 10.80 -30.12
CA ALA A 558 30.84 10.75 -29.66
C ALA A 558 31.20 9.42 -28.99
N ALA A 559 30.32 8.89 -28.14
CA ALA A 559 30.51 7.58 -27.52
C ALA A 559 30.34 6.43 -28.52
N PHE A 560 29.55 6.61 -29.58
CA PHE A 560 29.27 5.57 -30.58
C PHE A 560 29.29 6.12 -32.03
N PRO A 561 30.49 6.33 -32.61
CA PRO A 561 30.62 6.90 -33.95
C PRO A 561 29.90 6.12 -35.06
N ALA A 562 29.70 4.81 -34.85
CA ALA A 562 29.00 3.92 -35.77
C ALA A 562 27.51 4.27 -35.97
N LEU A 563 26.86 4.97 -35.04
CA LEU A 563 25.45 5.40 -35.15
C LEU A 563 25.28 6.83 -35.68
N SER A 564 26.33 7.49 -36.15
CA SER A 564 26.28 8.91 -36.56
C SER A 564 25.15 9.23 -37.54
N THR A 565 24.91 8.39 -38.55
CA THR A 565 23.81 8.57 -39.52
C THR A 565 22.43 8.42 -38.87
N GLU A 566 22.20 7.34 -38.11
CA GLU A 566 20.94 7.10 -37.40
C GLU A 566 20.64 8.20 -36.37
N MET A 567 21.67 8.76 -35.74
CA MET A 567 21.54 9.84 -34.77
C MET A 567 21.18 11.17 -35.43
N VAL A 568 21.74 11.49 -36.60
CA VAL A 568 21.32 12.66 -37.39
C VAL A 568 19.84 12.56 -37.79
N ASP A 569 19.42 11.42 -38.33
CA ASP A 569 18.01 11.16 -38.67
C ASP A 569 17.10 11.27 -37.44
N ALA A 570 17.54 10.74 -36.28
CA ALA A 570 16.82 10.85 -35.03
C ALA A 570 16.71 12.31 -34.53
N ILE A 571 17.77 13.12 -34.64
CA ILE A 571 17.77 14.54 -34.24
C ILE A 571 16.82 15.35 -35.13
N GLU A 572 16.83 15.13 -36.45
CA GLU A 572 15.87 15.78 -37.36
C GLU A 572 14.43 15.38 -37.04
N TRP A 573 14.19 14.09 -36.80
CA TRP A 573 12.89 13.57 -36.41
C TRP A 573 12.40 14.13 -35.07
N VAL A 574 13.29 14.27 -34.08
CA VAL A 574 12.99 14.89 -32.78
C VAL A 574 12.62 16.36 -32.97
N ARG A 575 13.39 17.10 -33.77
CA ARG A 575 13.12 18.52 -34.09
C ARG A 575 11.78 18.69 -34.77
N SER A 576 11.46 17.85 -35.75
CA SER A 576 10.15 17.81 -36.42
C SER A 576 9.02 17.51 -35.43
N THR A 577 9.20 16.49 -34.57
CA THR A 577 8.20 16.08 -33.58
C THR A 577 7.90 17.18 -32.57
N VAL A 578 8.92 17.83 -31.99
CA VAL A 578 8.71 18.92 -31.01
C VAL A 578 8.08 20.15 -31.68
N SER A 579 8.50 20.49 -32.90
CA SER A 579 7.95 21.61 -33.67
C SER A 579 6.48 21.39 -34.10
N SER A 580 6.06 20.13 -34.23
CA SER A 580 4.67 19.76 -34.57
C SER A 580 3.68 19.91 -33.40
N LEU A 581 4.17 20.05 -32.16
CA LEU A 581 3.32 20.21 -30.98
C LEU A 581 2.69 21.60 -30.97
N SER A 582 1.39 21.66 -30.66
CA SER A 582 0.66 22.92 -30.58
C SER A 582 1.24 23.87 -29.51
N PRO A 583 0.98 25.19 -29.62
CA PRO A 583 1.36 26.16 -28.60
C PRO A 583 0.89 25.77 -27.18
N PRO A 584 1.64 26.08 -26.11
CA PRO A 584 2.88 26.86 -26.09
C PRO A 584 4.06 26.18 -26.81
N ALA A 585 4.91 26.99 -27.44
CA ALA A 585 6.18 26.52 -28.00
C ALA A 585 7.08 25.95 -26.88
N LYS A 586 7.95 25.01 -27.24
CA LYS A 586 8.83 24.29 -26.30
C LYS A 586 10.25 24.42 -26.79
N ASP A 587 11.15 24.85 -25.93
CA ASP A 587 12.56 24.99 -26.28
C ASP A 587 13.17 23.59 -26.41
N LEU A 588 13.74 23.30 -27.58
CA LEU A 588 14.42 22.04 -27.85
C LEU A 588 15.93 22.21 -27.71
N HIS A 589 16.49 21.54 -26.71
CA HIS A 589 17.91 21.45 -26.43
C HIS A 589 18.43 20.12 -26.99
N VAL A 590 19.23 20.18 -28.06
CA VAL A 590 19.99 19.02 -28.56
C VAL A 590 21.43 19.23 -28.13
N VAL A 591 21.94 18.35 -27.27
CA VAL A 591 23.21 18.56 -26.58
C VAL A 591 24.05 17.28 -26.61
N PRO A 592 25.33 17.35 -27.03
CA PRO A 592 26.22 16.19 -27.04
C PRO A 592 26.58 15.74 -25.62
N VAL A 593 26.67 14.43 -25.39
CA VAL A 593 26.96 13.85 -24.08
C VAL A 593 28.32 14.30 -23.53
N GLU A 594 29.33 14.50 -24.39
CA GLU A 594 30.65 15.01 -24.04
C GLU A 594 30.64 16.45 -23.49
N SER A 595 29.57 17.22 -23.65
CA SER A 595 29.47 18.58 -23.08
C SER A 595 29.59 18.65 -21.55
N VAL A 596 29.61 17.51 -20.86
CA VAL A 596 29.93 17.41 -19.42
C VAL A 596 31.40 17.67 -19.09
N PHE A 597 32.32 17.50 -20.05
CA PHE A 597 33.77 17.69 -19.84
C PHE A 597 34.25 19.13 -20.06
N GLY A 598 33.45 19.99 -20.71
CA GLY A 598 33.82 21.38 -20.98
C GLY A 598 33.01 22.03 -22.10
N SER A 599 33.51 23.16 -22.61
CA SER A 599 32.96 23.86 -23.78
C SER A 599 33.68 23.51 -25.09
N ASP A 600 34.92 23.02 -25.02
CA ASP A 600 35.74 22.69 -26.19
C ASP A 600 35.41 21.27 -26.69
N SER A 601 34.63 21.18 -27.78
CA SER A 601 34.00 19.92 -28.22
C SER A 601 34.97 18.82 -28.66
N LEU A 602 36.18 19.17 -29.11
CA LEU A 602 37.17 18.18 -29.55
C LEU A 602 37.87 17.53 -28.34
N ASP A 603 38.40 18.32 -27.41
CA ASP A 603 38.97 17.83 -26.16
C ASP A 603 37.95 17.02 -25.36
N ALA A 604 36.73 17.56 -25.20
CA ALA A 604 35.63 16.88 -24.52
C ALA A 604 35.30 15.51 -25.11
N ARG A 605 35.34 15.38 -26.45
CA ARG A 605 35.11 14.12 -27.16
C ARG A 605 36.26 13.13 -26.95
N ASP A 606 37.51 13.57 -27.08
CA ASP A 606 38.67 12.71 -26.90
C ASP A 606 38.77 12.21 -25.45
N ARG A 607 38.43 13.07 -24.47
CA ARG A 607 38.29 12.70 -23.06
C ARG A 607 37.19 11.65 -22.82
N LEU A 608 36.00 11.82 -23.43
CA LEU A 608 34.91 10.85 -23.32
C LEU A 608 35.31 9.47 -23.85
N VAL A 609 35.92 9.42 -25.05
CA VAL A 609 36.36 8.17 -25.67
C VAL A 609 37.43 7.50 -24.80
N THR A 610 38.45 8.25 -24.38
CA THR A 610 39.54 7.72 -23.54
C THR A 610 39.02 7.20 -22.18
N LEU A 611 38.08 7.93 -21.55
CA LEU A 611 37.42 7.48 -20.32
C LEU A 611 36.62 6.19 -20.55
N SER A 612 35.83 6.12 -21.62
CA SER A 612 35.03 4.93 -21.97
C SER A 612 35.90 3.70 -22.28
N ASP A 613 37.04 3.89 -22.95
CA ASP A 613 37.98 2.81 -23.28
C ASP A 613 38.76 2.31 -22.07
N SER A 614 38.97 3.16 -21.05
CA SER A 614 39.63 2.78 -19.80
C SER A 614 38.78 1.90 -18.85
N VAL A 615 37.47 1.80 -19.07
CA VAL A 615 36.60 0.89 -18.31
C VAL A 615 36.73 -0.54 -18.87
N PRO A 616 36.97 -1.58 -18.04
CA PRO A 616 37.16 -2.95 -18.55
C PRO A 616 35.85 -3.70 -18.85
N ASP A 617 34.76 -3.44 -18.11
CA ASP A 617 33.50 -4.18 -18.20
C ASP A 617 32.45 -3.45 -19.06
N ASP A 618 31.82 -4.16 -20.00
CA ASP A 618 30.82 -3.59 -20.91
C ASP A 618 29.55 -3.09 -20.19
N THR A 619 29.15 -3.74 -19.09
CA THR A 619 28.06 -3.26 -18.23
C THR A 619 28.48 -1.99 -17.49
N GLY A 620 29.73 -1.90 -17.08
CA GLY A 620 30.36 -0.71 -16.50
C GLY A 620 30.34 0.47 -17.46
N LYS A 621 30.68 0.26 -18.73
CA LYS A 621 30.62 1.29 -19.80
C LYS A 621 29.21 1.85 -19.99
N GLU A 622 28.21 0.97 -20.05
CA GLU A 622 26.81 1.38 -20.19
C GLU A 622 26.32 2.16 -18.96
N ASP A 623 26.64 1.70 -17.75
CA ASP A 623 26.27 2.37 -16.50
C ASP A 623 26.94 3.74 -16.34
N LEU A 624 28.23 3.85 -16.70
CA LEU A 624 28.97 5.11 -16.69
C LEU A 624 28.36 6.10 -17.69
N LEU A 625 28.10 5.67 -18.93
CA LEU A 625 27.43 6.49 -19.95
C LEU A 625 26.05 6.96 -19.47
N LEU A 626 25.25 6.08 -18.85
CA LEU A 626 23.94 6.44 -18.32
C LEU A 626 24.03 7.53 -17.23
N HIS A 627 25.08 7.49 -16.41
CA HIS A 627 25.38 8.55 -15.45
C HIS A 627 25.82 9.85 -16.13
N LEU A 628 26.74 9.80 -17.10
CA LEU A 628 27.19 10.97 -17.87
C LEU A 628 26.02 11.66 -18.59
N LYS A 629 25.12 10.89 -19.22
CA LYS A 629 23.88 11.41 -19.82
C LYS A 629 22.97 12.12 -18.81
N MET A 630 22.91 11.64 -17.56
CA MET A 630 22.16 12.33 -16.51
C MET A 630 22.83 13.64 -16.11
N LEU A 631 24.17 13.68 -16.02
CA LEU A 631 24.91 14.92 -15.81
C LEU A 631 24.69 15.92 -16.97
N THR A 632 24.64 15.47 -18.23
CA THR A 632 24.27 16.33 -19.38
C THR A 632 22.88 16.94 -19.19
N LEU A 633 21.88 16.12 -18.84
CA LEU A 633 20.51 16.59 -18.61
C LEU A 633 20.41 17.58 -17.43
N GLN A 634 21.15 17.33 -16.34
CA GLN A 634 21.21 18.21 -15.17
C GLN A 634 21.89 19.56 -15.48
N LYS A 635 22.97 19.54 -16.27
CA LYS A 635 23.63 20.74 -16.79
C LYS A 635 22.64 21.59 -17.58
N VAL A 636 22.03 21.02 -18.63
CA VAL A 636 21.03 21.70 -19.47
C VAL A 636 19.85 22.24 -18.66
N ALA A 637 19.33 21.46 -17.71
CA ALA A 637 18.25 21.89 -16.84
C ALA A 637 18.65 23.13 -16.02
N SER A 638 19.82 23.09 -15.37
CA SER A 638 20.25 24.16 -14.48
C SER A 638 20.70 25.44 -15.21
N GLU A 639 21.32 25.32 -16.39
CA GLU A 639 21.76 26.47 -17.20
C GLU A 639 20.58 27.24 -17.82
N ASN A 640 19.48 26.54 -18.15
CA ASN A 640 18.30 27.13 -18.78
C ASN A 640 17.15 27.42 -17.78
N GLY A 641 17.40 27.34 -16.47
CA GLY A 641 16.42 27.72 -15.44
C GLY A 641 15.24 26.75 -15.27
N TYR A 642 15.42 25.47 -15.62
CA TYR A 642 14.47 24.40 -15.33
C TYR A 642 14.63 23.89 -13.89
N ASN A 643 13.52 23.69 -13.18
CA ASN A 643 13.50 23.27 -11.77
C ASN A 643 12.86 21.88 -11.55
N ARG A 644 12.43 21.20 -12.61
CA ARG A 644 11.99 19.79 -12.64
C ARG A 644 12.55 19.08 -13.87
N LEU A 645 13.05 17.85 -13.72
CA LEU A 645 13.46 16.99 -14.83
C LEU A 645 12.52 15.77 -14.93
N VAL A 646 11.66 15.75 -15.95
CA VAL A 646 10.76 14.63 -16.24
C VAL A 646 11.49 13.58 -17.05
N VAL A 647 11.53 12.34 -16.55
CA VAL A 647 12.10 11.19 -17.26
C VAL A 647 11.01 10.15 -17.51
N GLY A 648 10.93 9.67 -18.75
CA GLY A 648 9.94 8.68 -19.21
C GLY A 648 10.18 7.24 -18.75
N SER A 649 10.62 7.00 -17.51
CA SER A 649 10.81 5.64 -16.98
C SER A 649 9.47 4.99 -16.67
N CYS A 650 9.20 3.84 -17.28
CA CYS A 650 7.98 3.04 -17.12
C CYS A 650 8.21 1.84 -16.18
N THR A 651 7.13 1.20 -15.70
CA THR A 651 7.20 0.04 -14.78
C THR A 651 8.19 -1.02 -15.27
N SER A 652 8.15 -1.34 -16.56
CA SER A 652 9.01 -2.35 -17.19
C SER A 652 10.49 -2.00 -17.13
N ARG A 653 10.85 -0.72 -17.39
CA ARG A 653 12.24 -0.25 -17.31
C ARG A 653 12.73 -0.24 -15.85
N ILE A 654 11.85 0.09 -14.91
CA ILE A 654 12.15 0.06 -13.48
C ILE A 654 12.28 -1.40 -12.99
N ALA A 655 11.52 -2.36 -13.53
CA ALA A 655 11.69 -3.78 -13.23
C ALA A 655 13.06 -4.31 -13.69
N SER A 656 13.51 -3.94 -14.90
CA SER A 656 14.89 -4.23 -15.35
C SER A 656 15.93 -3.59 -14.45
N HIS A 657 15.76 -2.32 -14.07
CA HIS A 657 16.68 -1.63 -13.14
C HIS A 657 16.74 -2.31 -11.77
N VAL A 658 15.59 -2.71 -11.20
CA VAL A 658 15.52 -3.44 -9.92
C VAL A 658 16.36 -4.70 -9.97
N LEU A 659 16.20 -5.52 -11.02
CA LEU A 659 16.94 -6.77 -11.14
C LEU A 659 18.43 -6.54 -11.42
N SER A 660 18.79 -5.65 -12.34
CA SER A 660 20.20 -5.38 -12.66
C SER A 660 20.94 -4.74 -11.49
N ALA A 661 20.35 -3.75 -10.81
CA ALA A 661 20.92 -3.15 -9.61
C ALA A 661 21.09 -4.17 -8.47
N THR A 662 20.13 -5.09 -8.30
CA THR A 662 20.23 -6.17 -7.29
C THR A 662 21.40 -7.11 -7.61
N VAL A 663 21.52 -7.58 -8.86
CA VAL A 663 22.62 -8.46 -9.30
C VAL A 663 23.99 -7.76 -9.19
N LYS A 664 24.05 -6.44 -9.43
CA LYS A 664 25.24 -5.60 -9.27
C LYS A 664 25.58 -5.27 -7.80
N GLY A 665 24.83 -5.76 -6.82
CA GLY A 665 25.06 -5.48 -5.40
C GLY A 665 24.60 -4.11 -4.91
N ARG A 666 23.87 -3.33 -5.74
CA ARG A 666 23.36 -1.98 -5.40
C ARG A 666 22.09 -2.01 -4.54
N GLY A 667 21.96 -2.99 -3.65
CA GLY A 667 20.74 -3.23 -2.86
C GLY A 667 20.38 -2.09 -1.90
N TYR A 668 21.39 -1.40 -1.34
CA TYR A 668 21.18 -0.25 -0.46
C TYR A 668 20.68 0.99 -1.23
N SER A 669 21.32 1.34 -2.35
CA SER A 669 20.92 2.48 -3.17
C SER A 669 19.64 2.25 -3.98
N LEU A 670 19.20 0.99 -4.15
CA LEU A 670 18.04 0.64 -4.98
C LEU A 670 16.77 1.40 -4.57
N SER A 671 16.52 1.62 -3.27
CA SER A 671 15.31 2.33 -2.84
C SER A 671 15.31 3.82 -3.19
N ALA A 672 16.47 4.41 -3.55
CA ALA A 672 16.57 5.77 -4.07
C ALA A 672 16.09 5.88 -5.53
N ASP A 673 16.47 4.93 -6.38
CA ASP A 673 16.29 5.00 -7.83
C ASP A 673 14.86 4.67 -8.29
N ILE A 674 14.10 3.93 -7.48
CA ILE A 674 12.79 3.35 -7.86
C ILE A 674 11.58 4.18 -7.44
N GLN A 675 11.77 5.35 -6.85
CA GLN A 675 10.66 6.18 -6.34
C GLN A 675 10.11 7.11 -7.43
N HIS A 676 8.96 7.71 -7.15
CA HIS A 676 8.34 8.72 -8.03
C HIS A 676 9.18 10.00 -8.16
N VAL A 677 10.04 10.31 -7.19
CA VAL A 677 10.88 11.50 -7.12
C VAL A 677 12.29 11.12 -6.63
N ASP A 678 13.30 11.76 -7.21
CA ASP A 678 14.71 11.72 -6.75
C ASP A 678 15.28 13.15 -6.72
N ALA A 679 15.47 13.68 -5.50
CA ALA A 679 16.02 15.01 -5.25
C ALA A 679 17.49 14.98 -4.76
N ARG A 680 18.25 13.89 -5.00
CA ARG A 680 19.72 13.91 -4.86
C ARG A 680 20.39 14.89 -5.81
N TRP A 681 19.72 15.17 -6.92
CA TRP A 681 20.21 16.01 -7.99
C TRP A 681 19.77 17.47 -7.82
N LYS A 682 20.62 18.40 -8.27
CA LYS A 682 20.36 19.85 -8.21
C LYS A 682 19.00 20.23 -8.82
N VAL A 683 18.61 19.58 -9.92
CA VAL A 683 17.25 19.64 -10.46
C VAL A 683 16.55 18.30 -10.18
N PRO A 684 15.54 18.26 -9.29
CA PRO A 684 14.87 17.01 -8.94
C PRO A 684 14.29 16.25 -10.14
N ILE A 685 14.56 14.95 -10.18
CA ILE A 685 14.06 14.03 -11.20
C ILE A 685 12.68 13.52 -10.78
N VAL A 686 11.74 13.47 -11.72
CA VAL A 686 10.38 12.96 -11.49
C VAL A 686 10.01 11.90 -12.54
N LEU A 687 9.38 10.81 -12.07
CA LEU A 687 9.05 9.63 -12.88
C LEU A 687 7.52 9.44 -13.01
N PRO A 688 6.81 10.28 -13.79
CA PRO A 688 5.34 10.26 -13.84
C PRO A 688 4.75 9.05 -14.59
N LEU A 689 5.57 8.28 -15.31
CA LEU A 689 5.15 7.03 -15.98
C LEU A 689 5.51 5.76 -15.19
N ARG A 690 6.02 5.90 -13.96
CA ARG A 690 6.47 4.78 -13.11
C ARG A 690 5.47 3.64 -12.97
N ASP A 691 4.17 3.95 -12.95
CA ASP A 691 3.08 2.99 -12.73
C ASP A 691 2.38 2.56 -14.05
N CYS A 692 2.93 2.95 -15.20
CA CYS A 692 2.46 2.56 -16.54
C CYS A 692 3.40 1.51 -17.13
N VAL A 693 2.86 0.40 -17.68
CA VAL A 693 3.71 -0.67 -18.27
C VAL A 693 4.11 -0.35 -19.71
N ARG A 694 5.24 -0.89 -20.18
CA ARG A 694 5.75 -0.64 -21.55
C ARG A 694 4.73 -1.02 -22.63
N LEU A 695 3.99 -2.11 -22.43
CA LEU A 695 2.98 -2.58 -23.37
C LEU A 695 1.80 -1.59 -23.49
N GLU A 696 1.33 -1.01 -22.38
CA GLU A 696 0.30 0.04 -22.38
C GLU A 696 0.77 1.27 -23.17
N ILE A 697 2.03 1.68 -22.93
CA ILE A 697 2.66 2.85 -23.56
C ILE A 697 2.83 2.65 -25.07
N SER A 698 3.33 1.49 -25.51
CA SER A 698 3.50 1.20 -26.93
C SER A 698 2.15 1.09 -27.66
N ARG A 699 1.13 0.48 -27.04
CA ARG A 699 -0.25 0.49 -27.56
C ARG A 699 -0.79 1.92 -27.69
N LEU A 700 -0.57 2.77 -26.69
CA LEU A 700 -0.98 4.17 -26.74
C LEU A 700 -0.29 4.94 -27.88
N CYS A 701 1.00 4.72 -28.13
CA CYS A 701 1.68 5.32 -29.29
C CYS A 701 0.99 4.97 -30.60
N VAL A 702 0.60 3.70 -30.81
CA VAL A 702 -0.11 3.25 -32.01
C VAL A 702 -1.50 3.92 -32.12
N LEU A 703 -2.25 3.99 -31.01
CA LEU A 703 -3.61 4.54 -30.98
C LEU A 703 -3.66 6.05 -31.27
N ASP A 704 -2.74 6.81 -30.67
CA ASP A 704 -2.64 8.26 -30.86
C ASP A 704 -1.85 8.64 -32.13
N GLY A 705 -1.38 7.66 -32.92
CA GLY A 705 -0.54 7.89 -34.11
C GLY A 705 0.83 8.50 -33.79
N LEU A 706 1.32 8.34 -32.56
CA LEU A 706 2.60 8.87 -32.10
C LEU A 706 3.73 8.03 -32.72
N LYS A 707 4.39 8.61 -33.73
CA LYS A 707 5.65 8.06 -34.25
C LYS A 707 6.67 7.97 -33.11
N THR A 708 7.55 6.98 -33.21
CA THR A 708 8.69 6.75 -32.32
C THR A 708 9.93 6.46 -33.17
N VAL A 709 11.11 6.75 -32.63
CA VAL A 709 12.38 6.28 -33.20
C VAL A 709 12.97 5.29 -32.22
N GLU A 710 13.10 4.04 -32.66
CA GLU A 710 13.92 3.05 -31.99
C GLU A 710 15.32 3.14 -32.60
N LEU A 711 16.18 3.95 -31.96
CA LEU A 711 17.64 3.80 -32.12
C LEU A 711 17.98 2.36 -31.76
N ALA A 712 18.69 1.65 -32.65
CA ALA A 712 18.85 0.21 -32.54
C ALA A 712 19.38 -0.18 -31.15
N CYS A 713 18.61 -0.97 -30.40
CA CYS A 713 19.04 -1.48 -29.10
C CYS A 713 20.28 -2.32 -29.33
N ARG A 714 21.44 -1.84 -28.86
CA ARG A 714 22.72 -2.49 -29.11
C ARG A 714 22.71 -3.85 -28.42
N SER A 715 23.24 -4.87 -29.08
CA SER A 715 23.53 -6.15 -28.44
C SER A 715 24.78 -6.00 -27.58
N GLN A 716 24.61 -5.60 -26.32
CA GLN A 716 25.67 -5.48 -25.33
C GLN A 716 25.71 -6.77 -24.51
N CYS A 717 26.84 -7.46 -24.44
CA CYS A 717 26.96 -8.75 -23.74
C CYS A 717 27.02 -8.61 -22.19
N GLY A 718 26.31 -7.62 -21.64
CA GLY A 718 26.35 -7.24 -20.23
C GLY A 718 25.13 -7.69 -19.41
N ILE A 719 25.18 -7.41 -18.11
CA ILE A 719 24.12 -7.80 -17.15
C ILE A 719 22.79 -7.08 -17.49
N ASN A 720 22.84 -5.83 -17.98
CA ASN A 720 21.66 -5.03 -18.29
C ASN A 720 20.82 -5.63 -19.42
N ASP A 721 21.45 -6.15 -20.48
CA ASP A 721 20.78 -6.79 -21.61
C ASP A 721 20.29 -8.20 -21.28
N LEU A 722 21.07 -8.98 -20.51
CA LEU A 722 20.63 -10.26 -19.98
C LEU A 722 19.37 -10.10 -19.12
N VAL A 723 19.36 -9.11 -18.23
CA VAL A 723 18.19 -8.78 -17.39
C VAL A 723 17.03 -8.25 -18.23
N SER A 724 17.28 -7.39 -19.23
CA SER A 724 16.22 -6.86 -20.09
C SER A 724 15.56 -7.95 -20.94
N SER A 725 16.35 -8.92 -21.41
CA SER A 725 15.88 -10.13 -22.10
C SER A 725 15.08 -11.03 -21.17
N PHE A 726 15.57 -11.25 -19.94
CA PHE A 726 14.85 -12.00 -18.91
C PHE A 726 13.51 -11.36 -18.53
N VAL A 727 13.46 -10.03 -18.36
CA VAL A 727 12.21 -9.30 -18.08
C VAL A 727 11.23 -9.40 -19.26
N ALA A 728 11.71 -9.37 -20.51
CA ALA A 728 10.85 -9.62 -21.68
C ALA A 728 10.24 -11.03 -21.66
N LEU A 729 11.03 -12.08 -21.35
CA LEU A 729 10.51 -13.44 -21.19
C LEU A 729 9.49 -13.55 -20.03
N LEU A 730 9.71 -12.82 -18.93
CA LEU A 730 8.72 -12.76 -17.84
C LEU A 730 7.42 -12.08 -18.25
N GLN A 731 7.47 -11.07 -19.14
CA GLN A 731 6.29 -10.41 -19.71
C GLN A 731 5.47 -11.39 -20.56
N ASP A 732 6.13 -12.16 -21.43
CA ASP A 732 5.48 -13.15 -22.30
C ASP A 732 4.82 -14.31 -21.51
N GLU A 733 5.43 -14.73 -20.39
CA GLU A 733 4.83 -15.76 -19.53
C GLU A 733 3.66 -15.24 -18.69
N ASN A 734 3.82 -14.08 -18.03
CA ASN A 734 2.76 -13.44 -17.25
C ASN A 734 3.04 -11.93 -17.10
N PRO A 735 2.30 -11.05 -17.82
CA PRO A 735 2.50 -9.59 -17.80
C PRO A 735 2.42 -8.94 -16.40
N SER A 736 1.78 -9.57 -15.42
CA SER A 736 1.68 -9.02 -14.06
C SER A 736 2.98 -9.09 -13.26
N ARG A 737 3.96 -9.92 -13.69
CA ARG A 737 5.20 -10.17 -12.93
C ARG A 737 6.08 -8.94 -12.77
N GLU A 738 6.20 -8.09 -13.79
CA GLU A 738 7.00 -6.86 -13.69
C GLU A 738 6.45 -5.87 -12.65
N CYS A 739 5.12 -5.77 -12.54
CA CYS A 739 4.48 -4.97 -11.50
C CYS A 739 4.76 -5.55 -10.10
N THR A 740 4.84 -6.87 -9.97
CA THR A 740 5.21 -7.54 -8.70
C THR A 740 6.67 -7.29 -8.32
N ILE A 741 7.60 -7.27 -9.28
CA ILE A 741 9.01 -6.90 -9.05
C ILE A 741 9.08 -5.47 -8.48
N VAL A 742 8.50 -4.50 -9.19
CA VAL A 742 8.54 -3.08 -8.75
C VAL A 742 7.83 -2.87 -7.42
N ARG A 743 6.66 -3.49 -7.19
CA ARG A 743 5.96 -3.42 -5.89
C ARG A 743 6.73 -4.08 -4.75
N THR A 744 7.56 -5.09 -5.02
CA THR A 744 8.38 -5.74 -4.00
C THR A 744 9.56 -4.86 -3.62
N ALA A 745 10.26 -4.30 -4.60
CA ALA A 745 11.33 -3.33 -4.36
C ALA A 745 10.81 -2.05 -3.67
N ALA A 746 9.61 -1.58 -4.02
CA ALA A 746 8.95 -0.42 -3.40
C ALA A 746 8.54 -0.63 -1.93
N LYS A 747 8.76 -1.81 -1.33
CA LYS A 747 8.65 -2.02 0.13
C LYS A 747 9.90 -1.57 0.89
N LEU A 748 11.02 -1.35 0.21
CA LEU A 748 12.23 -0.80 0.82
C LEU A 748 11.96 0.65 1.26
N THR A 749 12.52 1.04 2.40
CA THR A 749 12.37 2.39 2.96
C THR A 749 12.91 3.43 1.97
N PRO A 750 12.09 4.41 1.53
CA PRO A 750 12.56 5.54 0.73
C PRO A 750 13.49 6.44 1.53
N PHE A 751 14.47 7.06 0.87
CA PHE A 751 15.33 8.07 1.49
C PHE A 751 14.60 9.40 1.63
N TYR A 752 15.13 10.30 2.48
CA TYR A 752 14.51 11.60 2.74
C TYR A 752 14.38 12.47 1.46
N PHE A 753 15.35 12.37 0.55
CA PHE A 753 15.38 13.05 -0.75
C PHE A 753 14.46 12.43 -1.81
N ASN A 754 13.74 11.34 -1.52
CA ASN A 754 12.75 10.77 -2.45
C ASN A 754 11.40 11.52 -2.44
N LYS A 755 11.42 12.79 -2.02
CA LYS A 755 10.33 13.75 -2.07
C LYS A 755 10.89 15.08 -2.52
N ILE A 756 10.07 15.91 -3.17
CA ILE A 756 10.44 17.29 -3.46
C ILE A 756 10.47 18.03 -2.10
N PRO A 757 11.58 18.70 -1.73
CA PRO A 757 11.62 19.50 -0.51
C PRO A 757 10.52 20.56 -0.52
N GLU A 758 9.82 20.73 0.60
CA GLU A 758 8.89 21.85 0.73
C GLU A 758 9.70 23.14 0.80
N THR A 759 9.64 23.98 -0.25
CA THR A 759 10.22 25.32 -0.16
C THR A 759 9.37 26.16 0.79
N ASP A 760 10.02 26.85 1.72
CA ASP A 760 9.40 27.79 2.67
C ASP A 760 9.04 29.12 1.98
N ASP A 761 8.39 29.01 0.82
CA ASP A 761 8.00 30.13 -0.02
C ASP A 761 6.66 30.71 0.46
N SER A 762 6.78 31.69 1.35
CA SER A 762 5.72 32.64 1.73
C SER A 762 5.05 33.37 0.54
N ASN A 763 5.55 33.20 -0.69
CA ASN A 763 5.03 33.77 -1.94
C ASN A 763 4.15 32.82 -2.78
N VAL A 764 3.93 31.56 -2.38
CA VAL A 764 3.08 30.63 -3.16
C VAL A 764 1.60 31.03 -3.03
N PRO A 765 0.87 31.28 -4.14
CA PRO A 765 -0.55 31.63 -4.08
C PRO A 765 -1.39 30.56 -3.34
N MET A 766 -2.26 30.98 -2.40
CA MET A 766 -3.08 30.05 -1.60
C MET A 766 -3.93 29.06 -2.43
N ALA A 767 -4.23 29.38 -3.68
CA ALA A 767 -4.91 28.47 -4.62
C ALA A 767 -4.08 27.20 -4.93
N THR A 768 -2.75 27.30 -4.97
CA THR A 768 -1.83 26.17 -5.17
C THR A 768 -1.79 25.29 -3.92
N GLN A 769 -1.65 25.90 -2.74
CA GLN A 769 -1.64 25.20 -1.44
C GLN A 769 -2.93 24.39 -1.22
N ARG A 770 -4.10 24.95 -1.55
CA ARG A 770 -5.41 24.29 -1.39
C ARG A 770 -5.64 23.07 -2.30
N ARG A 771 -4.86 22.88 -3.38
CA ARG A 771 -5.01 21.76 -4.33
C ARG A 771 -4.05 20.59 -4.06
N LEU A 772 -3.00 20.81 -3.27
CA LEU A 772 -2.07 19.76 -2.84
C LEU A 772 -2.72 18.91 -1.75
N LYS A 773 -3.45 17.85 -2.14
CA LYS A 773 -3.78 16.74 -1.23
C LYS A 773 -2.50 16.00 -0.85
N ARG A 774 -1.78 16.52 0.15
CA ARG A 774 -0.53 15.93 0.66
C ARG A 774 -0.81 14.52 1.22
N PHE A 775 -0.35 13.49 0.52
CA PHE A 775 -0.26 12.14 1.07
C PHE A 775 0.94 12.08 2.01
N ASN A 776 0.70 12.42 3.28
CA ASN A 776 1.72 12.50 4.33
C ASN A 776 2.24 11.10 4.71
N LEU A 777 3.23 10.59 3.96
CA LEU A 777 4.14 9.56 4.46
C LEU A 777 5.02 10.18 5.56
N LYS A 778 4.71 9.88 6.84
CA LYS A 778 5.53 10.26 7.99
C LYS A 778 6.95 9.70 7.81
N TYR A 779 7.96 10.52 8.07
CA TYR A 779 9.36 10.13 8.13
C TYR A 779 9.86 10.35 9.57
N ASP A 780 10.72 9.47 10.06
CA ASP A 780 11.25 9.55 11.42
C ASP A 780 12.56 10.36 11.42
N GLY A 781 12.72 11.27 12.39
CA GLY A 781 13.51 12.50 12.25
C GLY A 781 15.03 12.37 12.26
N SER A 782 15.62 11.20 12.01
CA SER A 782 17.09 11.04 11.98
C SER A 782 17.66 11.47 10.62
N MET A 783 18.10 12.73 10.52
CA MET A 783 18.91 13.20 9.40
C MET A 783 20.26 12.46 9.40
N THR A 784 20.40 11.44 8.56
CA THR A 784 21.68 10.86 8.19
C THR A 784 22.32 11.69 7.09
N THR A 785 23.49 12.27 7.37
CA THR A 785 24.40 12.82 6.35
C THR A 785 24.91 11.65 5.50
N GLU A 786 24.17 11.33 4.45
CA GLU A 786 24.48 10.25 3.52
C GLU A 786 25.51 10.71 2.49
N ALA A 787 26.64 10.01 2.43
CA ALA A 787 27.61 10.17 1.35
C ALA A 787 27.10 9.50 0.06
N PHE A 788 27.55 9.97 -1.10
CA PHE A 788 27.11 9.48 -2.40
C PHE A 788 28.30 8.99 -3.23
N CYS A 789 28.18 7.85 -3.91
CA CYS A 789 29.22 7.36 -4.81
C CYS A 789 29.54 8.40 -5.90
N PRO A 790 30.79 8.90 -6.05
CA PRO A 790 31.15 9.90 -7.05
C PRO A 790 30.90 9.48 -8.51
N ILE A 791 30.82 8.16 -8.77
CA ILE A 791 30.66 7.60 -10.12
C ILE A 791 29.20 7.39 -10.52
N CYS A 792 28.30 7.03 -9.58
CA CYS A 792 26.91 6.73 -9.89
C CYS A 792 25.87 7.59 -9.14
N ASN A 793 26.31 8.43 -8.19
CA ASN A 793 25.48 9.22 -7.27
C ASN A 793 24.47 8.37 -6.44
N GLY A 794 24.78 7.08 -6.24
CA GLY A 794 24.05 6.20 -5.32
C GLY A 794 24.45 6.48 -3.86
N PRO A 795 23.52 6.53 -2.90
CA PRO A 795 23.87 6.68 -1.49
C PRO A 795 24.73 5.50 -1.02
N LEU A 796 25.70 5.80 -0.15
CA LEU A 796 26.66 4.86 0.43
C LEU A 796 26.22 4.41 1.82
N ASN A 797 26.46 3.14 2.15
CA ASN A 797 26.28 2.67 3.51
C ASN A 797 27.51 3.04 4.37
N ARG A 798 27.37 3.05 5.70
CA ARG A 798 28.48 3.36 6.62
C ARG A 798 29.69 2.41 6.48
N SER A 799 29.46 1.19 6.00
CA SER A 799 30.49 0.21 5.64
C SER A 799 31.31 0.59 4.42
N ASP A 800 30.74 1.39 3.52
CA ASP A 800 31.40 1.80 2.28
C ASP A 800 32.21 3.09 2.52
N SER A 801 31.78 3.92 3.49
CA SER A 801 32.49 5.14 3.89
C SER A 801 33.67 4.91 4.84
N SER A 802 33.74 3.78 5.55
CA SER A 802 34.79 3.54 6.56
C SER A 802 36.21 3.45 5.99
N ASP A 803 36.35 3.23 4.68
CA ASP A 803 37.65 3.20 4.02
C ASP A 803 38.32 4.59 3.95
N LEU A 804 37.53 5.68 3.90
CA LEU A 804 38.05 7.05 3.76
C LEU A 804 38.89 7.52 4.96
N ASP A 805 38.52 7.12 6.18
CA ASP A 805 39.16 7.60 7.41
C ASP A 805 40.56 6.99 7.64
N THR A 806 41.00 6.07 6.77
CA THR A 806 42.30 5.37 6.88
C THR A 806 43.43 6.05 6.09
N PHE A 807 43.12 6.98 5.18
CA PHE A 807 44.09 7.56 4.23
C PHE A 807 44.37 9.04 4.51
N GLU A 808 45.26 9.33 5.46
CA GLU A 808 45.67 10.72 5.75
C GLU A 808 46.54 11.33 4.62
N GLU A 809 47.36 10.54 3.91
CA GLU A 809 48.30 11.03 2.86
C GLU A 809 48.33 10.16 1.57
N GLY A 810 47.17 9.73 1.05
CA GLY A 810 47.04 8.98 -0.21
C GLY A 810 46.95 9.84 -1.50
N GLN A 811 47.18 9.23 -2.67
CA GLN A 811 47.04 9.90 -3.97
C GLN A 811 45.53 10.14 -4.29
N GLU A 812 45.20 11.13 -5.15
CA GLU A 812 43.77 11.45 -5.44
C GLU A 812 42.97 10.24 -5.99
N ALA A 813 43.66 9.32 -6.67
CA ALA A 813 43.11 8.06 -7.18
C ALA A 813 42.63 7.10 -6.06
N ASP A 814 43.42 6.93 -4.99
CA ASP A 814 43.07 6.05 -3.86
C ASP A 814 41.82 6.56 -3.13
N VAL A 815 41.72 7.88 -2.97
CA VAL A 815 40.56 8.55 -2.36
C VAL A 815 39.31 8.37 -3.23
N LEU A 816 39.42 8.45 -4.55
CA LEU A 816 38.32 8.16 -5.48
C LEU A 816 37.86 6.71 -5.33
N TYR A 817 38.79 5.74 -5.26
CA TYR A 817 38.44 4.33 -5.08
C TYR A 817 37.69 4.10 -3.76
N ALA A 818 38.22 4.62 -2.65
CA ALA A 818 37.59 4.54 -1.33
C ALA A 818 36.20 5.22 -1.29
N ALA A 819 36.00 6.32 -2.00
CA ALA A 819 34.70 7.01 -2.06
C ALA A 819 33.65 6.30 -2.95
N CYS A 820 34.04 5.35 -3.79
CA CYS A 820 33.10 4.66 -4.68
C CYS A 820 32.37 3.48 -4.00
N CYS A 821 31.12 3.24 -4.39
CA CYS A 821 30.40 2.04 -3.95
C CYS A 821 31.01 0.77 -4.56
N SER A 822 30.82 -0.38 -3.90
CA SER A 822 31.34 -1.69 -4.32
C SER A 822 31.07 -2.02 -5.80
N SER A 823 29.86 -1.76 -6.30
CA SER A 823 29.51 -1.95 -7.72
C SER A 823 30.36 -1.10 -8.66
N CYS A 824 30.62 0.17 -8.34
CA CYS A 824 31.46 1.03 -9.18
C CYS A 824 32.94 0.64 -9.09
N ARG A 825 33.43 0.25 -7.90
CA ARG A 825 34.79 -0.29 -7.71
C ARG A 825 35.04 -1.57 -8.54
N PHE A 826 34.01 -2.41 -8.73
CA PHE A 826 34.14 -3.70 -9.41
C PHE A 826 33.84 -3.66 -10.92
N GLN A 827 33.03 -2.70 -11.39
CA GLN A 827 32.56 -2.66 -12.79
C GLN A 827 33.09 -1.46 -13.59
N ILE A 828 33.44 -0.35 -12.94
CA ILE A 828 33.78 0.91 -13.65
C ILE A 828 35.23 1.31 -13.41
N LEU A 829 35.72 1.22 -12.17
CA LEU A 829 37.09 1.59 -11.84
C LEU A 829 38.09 0.51 -12.33
N PRO A 830 39.24 0.91 -12.92
CA PRO A 830 40.35 -0.01 -13.18
C PRO A 830 40.96 -0.58 -11.89
N GLU A 831 41.49 -1.81 -11.96
CA GLU A 831 42.18 -2.46 -10.83
C GLU A 831 43.61 -1.94 -10.61
N ASP A 832 44.31 -1.56 -11.69
CA ASP A 832 45.70 -1.08 -11.62
C ASP A 832 45.78 0.41 -11.21
N GLY A 833 46.60 0.73 -10.20
CA GLY A 833 46.73 2.09 -9.67
C GLY A 833 47.08 3.17 -10.71
N SER A 834 47.99 2.88 -11.65
CA SER A 834 48.34 3.82 -12.73
C SER A 834 47.18 4.04 -13.72
N SER A 835 46.39 3.00 -13.98
CA SER A 835 45.21 3.07 -14.84
C SER A 835 44.08 3.84 -14.13
N LEU A 836 43.98 3.71 -12.82
CA LEU A 836 43.05 4.45 -11.96
C LEU A 836 43.41 5.94 -11.85
N GLU A 837 44.70 6.29 -11.72
CA GLU A 837 45.17 7.69 -11.83
C GLU A 837 44.76 8.29 -13.18
N GLN A 838 45.06 7.59 -14.28
CA GLN A 838 44.70 8.01 -15.62
C GLN A 838 43.17 8.18 -15.77
N PHE A 839 42.38 7.21 -15.32
CA PHE A 839 40.91 7.28 -15.28
C PHE A 839 40.42 8.52 -14.51
N SER A 840 40.98 8.78 -13.33
CA SER A 840 40.57 9.90 -12.47
C SER A 840 40.81 11.26 -13.13
N SER A 841 41.88 11.38 -13.93
CA SER A 841 42.23 12.62 -14.65
C SER A 841 41.24 12.97 -15.77
N PHE A 842 40.53 11.98 -16.32
CA PHE A 842 39.57 12.19 -17.40
C PHE A 842 38.16 12.51 -16.92
N LEU A 843 37.82 12.22 -15.66
CA LEU A 843 36.48 12.47 -15.11
C LEU A 843 36.02 13.94 -15.25
N PRO A 844 34.71 14.21 -15.34
CA PRO A 844 34.15 15.56 -15.25
C PRO A 844 34.43 16.22 -13.88
N ASP A 845 34.71 17.52 -13.89
CA ASP A 845 35.02 18.31 -12.67
C ASP A 845 33.97 18.18 -11.56
N HIS A 846 32.69 18.03 -11.93
CA HIS A 846 31.61 17.79 -10.98
C HIS A 846 31.86 16.54 -10.12
N MET A 847 32.23 15.42 -10.75
CA MET A 847 32.47 14.14 -10.07
C MET A 847 33.71 14.23 -9.18
N ILE A 848 34.77 14.90 -9.64
CA ILE A 848 35.98 15.16 -8.84
C ILE A 848 35.68 16.08 -7.64
N SER A 849 34.84 17.11 -7.82
CA SER A 849 34.46 18.03 -6.74
C SER A 849 33.67 17.32 -5.63
N GLN A 850 32.81 16.36 -5.96
CA GLN A 850 32.08 15.55 -4.97
C GLN A 850 33.02 14.75 -4.06
N VAL A 851 34.10 14.16 -4.60
CA VAL A 851 35.15 13.48 -3.80
C VAL A 851 35.77 14.44 -2.80
N LYS A 852 36.12 15.66 -3.25
CA LYS A 852 36.77 16.69 -2.42
C LYS A 852 35.84 17.19 -1.31
N HIS A 853 34.56 17.40 -1.59
CA HIS A 853 33.56 17.75 -0.58
C HIS A 853 33.38 16.64 0.47
N GLN A 854 33.26 15.38 0.06
CA GLN A 854 33.10 14.25 1.00
C GLN A 854 34.30 14.07 1.93
N LYS A 855 35.53 14.28 1.44
CA LYS A 855 36.73 14.26 2.29
C LYS A 855 36.69 15.37 3.35
N VAL A 856 36.24 16.58 2.99
CA VAL A 856 36.08 17.70 3.92
C VAL A 856 34.98 17.42 4.94
N ASP A 857 33.83 16.91 4.51
CA ASP A 857 32.70 16.62 5.40
C ASP A 857 33.02 15.46 6.38
N SER A 858 33.72 14.40 5.93
CA SER A 858 34.18 13.34 6.85
C SER A 858 35.16 13.91 7.88
N GLN A 859 36.14 14.72 7.46
CA GLN A 859 37.08 15.37 8.38
C GLN A 859 36.39 16.34 9.36
N ALA A 860 35.36 17.06 8.92
CA ALA A 860 34.57 17.93 9.79
C ALA A 860 33.79 17.12 10.84
N HIS A 861 33.11 16.05 10.43
CA HIS A 861 32.38 15.15 11.34
C HIS A 861 33.30 14.41 12.32
N LEU A 862 34.49 14.01 11.87
CA LEU A 862 35.51 13.40 12.72
C LEU A 862 36.00 14.40 13.78
N ARG A 863 36.27 15.66 13.38
CA ARG A 863 36.66 16.75 14.29
C ARG A 863 35.57 17.07 15.31
N GLU A 864 34.30 17.06 14.91
CA GLU A 864 33.16 17.28 15.81
C GLU A 864 33.06 16.17 16.86
N LYS A 865 33.14 14.89 16.45
CA LYS A 865 33.21 13.75 17.37
C LYS A 865 34.43 13.76 18.30
N ILE A 866 35.60 14.15 17.79
CA ILE A 866 36.80 14.28 18.63
C ILE A 866 36.57 15.36 19.68
N LYS A 867 35.96 16.50 19.31
CA LYS A 867 35.65 17.60 20.21
C LYS A 867 34.66 17.22 21.31
N ASP A 868 33.66 16.40 21.00
CA ASP A 868 32.73 15.83 22.00
C ASP A 868 33.40 14.82 22.95
N CYS A 869 34.55 14.26 22.56
CA CYS A 869 35.33 13.31 23.36
C CYS A 869 36.47 13.96 24.16
N LEU A 870 36.75 15.25 23.97
CA LEU A 870 37.75 15.98 24.75
C LEU A 870 37.13 16.47 26.07
N LEU A 871 37.62 15.93 27.19
CA LEU A 871 37.33 16.49 28.51
C LEU A 871 37.93 17.90 28.60
N LEU A 872 37.18 18.83 29.20
CA LEU A 872 37.71 20.13 29.58
C LEU A 872 38.63 19.95 30.80
N ASP A 873 39.93 20.14 30.60
CA ASP A 873 40.93 20.23 31.67
C ASP A 873 40.77 21.56 32.44
N ASP A 874 39.66 21.71 33.16
CA ASP A 874 39.43 22.77 34.16
C ASP A 874 39.82 22.27 35.58
N GLU A 875 41.08 21.84 35.75
CA GLU A 875 41.74 21.85 37.06
C GLU A 875 42.97 22.77 37.03
N GLU A 876 42.75 24.07 37.31
CA GLU A 876 43.75 24.87 38.03
C GLU A 876 43.09 25.98 38.89
N VAL A 877 43.31 25.88 40.21
CA VAL A 877 43.24 26.93 41.23
C VAL A 877 41.86 27.55 41.59
N VAL A 878 41.31 27.14 42.74
CA VAL A 878 41.43 27.84 44.06
C VAL A 878 41.17 26.84 45.20
#